data_AF-A0A3D3JZY5-F1
#
_entry.id   AF-A0A3D3JZY5-F1
#
_cell.length_a   1.000
_cell.length_b   1.000
_cell.length_c   1.000
_cell.angle_alpha   90.00
_cell.angle_beta   90.00
_cell.angle_gamma   90.00
#
_symmetry.space_group_name_H-M   'P 1'
#
loop_
_entity.id
_entity.type
_entity.pdbx_description
1 polymer ?
#
loop_
_entity_poly.entity_id
_entity_poly.type
_entity_poly.pdbx_seq_one_letter_code
_entity_poly.pdbx_strand_id
1 'polypeptide(L)'
;ARAAADEAKHKAAEERRQAKEAKAAAKAEADRLARAERDKARAEANREGDTERALKTASRTASGAEKDLAAAIADQNEAKGDVAQAKTAAEAAKSEVAAHATLVDQAEDDKARAKAMKALQKADKKSLRANAELEEARADAAAAEQAAAAAAADNDAAKSALATATADFQPFATARAEEARLNEEARVARQMVKEDMRIKKAQEKADRVASREQAGSDAEKLRREADAAAAQAKEREKTAERERKAAETRAQETADAEHQEAIADLQARRDSFNRARAQRKAAEAELADIENAHRARITRLENELNFAKGEEAVAKVDIENNDQLTHLIPAQIRDAEGGLSKEKDALAEHASAIANATSDTAREEEILIMRGAGIRIDKLQEKIKSLQELLGRVGSDKLDAEKRLVLAAAQIREATARLATIDDERDGRYIDLRKKVDERRAVEDSMEEGLAQLEENMLSTGYARREIHPKPKRGEGIVIYDGPYPAEGPPAAATARSADGPGGAQYDIGLVQVTGDREPVQQLENWEQYVNDAMYSPMSEQDIEAFRQTVLKDLQDDGYVFATVSVYKPSLKLGFLKLRVHVGDTGDITISGAKYHTADNLLKSSAWITGEKFNYRKLYGDLFNLNVRPDLQIDTRLKPKVDAFGRRVIDIELAVEDSYPMHLALSIANSGTEETGDWRARGTLQHLNLTDRNDTLTIEYMTDPGGFDNVSSLSMSYYTPIGADKGLTFYTGWSESDFDDIFPLLDIYGEGYYFGLQLSKVLKSTKNYSLDLTGGWIYRYTENTSDVAGVTSDRRDIKLSMPSVALGYSAKNFDRYGGRNFGSFTLTGNFAGKFGSDSTAQFINQNKDATGEFWIGTLRMARLQKLFRGEQNPGKWTMFMEFEGQAADDSLVSAVQYRLGGAESVRGYEEAEVLGDSGIRGTLEVRTPLIDNFIPGLKHAEDFLAENPDHWSTHRLQFDAFADFGRVETSAQQPGEHSGQTMVSIGAGLRLGFTKYSQIRFDYGYPLEDTEETNEGEGQFHFKLEILK
;
A
#
# COMPACT_ATOMS: atom_id res chain seq x y z
N ALA A 1 -10.42 -0.48 -55.78
CA ALA A 1 -9.43 0.21 -54.93
C ALA A 1 -9.31 -0.47 -53.56
N ARG A 2 -10.12 -0.11 -52.53
CA ARG A 2 -10.02 -0.73 -51.18
C ARG A 2 -10.04 -2.26 -51.20
N ALA A 3 -11.06 -2.90 -51.77
CA ALA A 3 -11.14 -4.36 -51.85
C ALA A 3 -9.89 -5.03 -52.45
N ALA A 4 -9.28 -4.45 -53.49
CA ALA A 4 -8.05 -4.97 -54.10
C ALA A 4 -6.81 -4.75 -53.21
N ALA A 5 -6.78 -3.69 -52.39
CA ALA A 5 -5.73 -3.47 -51.40
C ALA A 5 -5.88 -4.41 -50.19
N ASP A 6 -7.11 -4.74 -49.81
CA ASP A 6 -7.41 -5.66 -48.72
C ASP A 6 -7.13 -7.13 -49.14
N GLU A 7 -7.47 -7.51 -50.38
CA GLU A 7 -7.09 -8.80 -50.99
C GLU A 7 -5.56 -8.95 -51.09
N ALA A 8 -4.85 -7.91 -51.54
CA ALA A 8 -3.39 -7.91 -51.57
C ALA A 8 -2.75 -8.03 -50.17
N LYS A 9 -3.33 -7.38 -49.15
CA LYS A 9 -2.89 -7.54 -47.75
C LYS A 9 -3.14 -8.95 -47.23
N HIS A 10 -4.30 -9.54 -47.52
CA HIS A 10 -4.65 -10.88 -47.07
C HIS A 10 -3.68 -11.91 -47.67
N LYS A 11 -3.40 -11.80 -48.96
CA LYS A 11 -2.45 -12.68 -49.66
C LYS A 11 -1.02 -12.54 -49.13
N ALA A 12 -0.56 -11.31 -48.87
CA ALA A 12 0.75 -11.06 -48.26
C ALA A 12 0.84 -11.53 -46.79
N ALA A 13 -0.28 -11.55 -46.05
CA ALA A 13 -0.33 -12.10 -44.70
C ALA A 13 -0.27 -13.64 -44.73
N GLU A 14 -0.96 -14.27 -45.69
CA GLU A 14 -0.98 -15.72 -45.87
C GLU A 14 0.37 -16.28 -46.35
N GLU A 15 1.04 -15.60 -47.29
CA GLU A 15 2.42 -15.92 -47.69
C GLU A 15 3.41 -15.79 -46.52
N ARG A 16 3.23 -14.79 -45.65
CA ARG A 16 4.03 -14.65 -44.40
C ARG A 16 3.73 -15.75 -43.38
N ARG A 17 2.49 -16.22 -43.28
CA ARG A 17 2.11 -17.35 -42.41
C ARG A 17 2.75 -18.64 -42.89
N GLN A 18 2.61 -18.97 -44.17
CA GLN A 18 3.25 -20.14 -44.78
C GLN A 18 4.79 -20.10 -44.66
N ALA A 19 5.41 -18.92 -44.81
CA ALA A 19 6.85 -18.76 -44.58
C ALA A 19 7.27 -18.94 -43.10
N LYS A 20 6.43 -18.54 -42.14
CA LYS A 20 6.65 -18.84 -40.71
C LYS A 20 6.50 -20.33 -40.41
N GLU A 21 5.46 -20.97 -40.92
CA GLU A 21 5.19 -22.41 -40.73
C GLU A 21 6.29 -23.28 -41.33
N ALA A 22 6.74 -22.99 -42.55
CA ALA A 22 7.87 -23.67 -43.19
C ALA A 22 9.19 -23.48 -42.39
N LYS A 23 9.41 -22.30 -41.80
CA LYS A 23 10.58 -22.02 -40.96
C LYS A 23 10.50 -22.74 -39.60
N ALA A 24 9.31 -22.87 -39.02
CA ALA A 24 9.09 -23.61 -37.79
C ALA A 24 9.30 -25.13 -38.01
N ALA A 25 8.74 -25.69 -39.08
CA ALA A 25 8.94 -27.09 -39.47
C ALA A 25 10.43 -27.41 -39.70
N ALA A 26 11.14 -26.56 -40.47
CA ALA A 26 12.58 -26.74 -40.72
C ALA A 26 13.43 -26.63 -39.43
N LYS A 27 13.01 -25.81 -38.45
CA LYS A 27 13.68 -25.74 -37.14
C LYS A 27 13.41 -27.02 -36.32
N ALA A 28 12.16 -27.47 -36.23
CA ALA A 28 11.78 -28.67 -35.49
C ALA A 28 12.46 -29.94 -36.04
N GLU A 29 12.64 -30.05 -37.36
CA GLU A 29 13.34 -31.17 -37.98
C GLU A 29 14.86 -31.12 -37.72
N ALA A 30 15.47 -29.93 -37.72
CA ALA A 30 16.87 -29.75 -37.32
C ALA A 30 17.10 -30.07 -35.83
N ASP A 31 16.20 -29.64 -34.95
CA ASP A 31 16.30 -29.89 -33.50
C ASP A 31 16.07 -31.38 -33.19
N ARG A 32 15.18 -32.07 -33.93
CA ARG A 32 15.00 -33.53 -33.85
C ARG A 32 16.25 -34.30 -34.26
N LEU A 33 16.91 -33.90 -35.34
CA LEU A 33 18.18 -34.51 -35.78
C LEU A 33 19.31 -34.27 -34.76
N ALA A 34 19.39 -33.06 -34.19
CA ALA A 34 20.39 -32.71 -33.18
C ALA A 34 20.21 -33.49 -31.86
N ARG A 35 18.97 -33.78 -31.44
CA ARG A 35 18.69 -34.66 -30.28
C ARG A 35 19.14 -36.10 -30.57
N ALA A 36 18.78 -36.64 -31.74
CA ALA A 36 19.17 -37.99 -32.14
C ALA A 36 20.70 -38.20 -32.23
N GLU A 37 21.47 -37.20 -32.68
CA GLU A 37 22.93 -37.25 -32.65
C GLU A 37 23.51 -37.21 -31.22
N ARG A 38 22.93 -36.40 -30.32
CA ARG A 38 23.36 -36.31 -28.91
C ARG A 38 23.11 -37.62 -28.14
N ASP A 39 21.94 -38.22 -28.31
CA ASP A 39 21.60 -39.47 -27.63
C ASP A 39 22.49 -40.62 -28.09
N LYS A 40 22.83 -40.65 -29.39
CA LYS A 40 23.78 -41.62 -29.95
C LYS A 40 25.20 -41.42 -29.39
N ALA A 41 25.70 -40.18 -29.36
CA ALA A 41 27.01 -39.87 -28.80
C ALA A 41 27.12 -40.22 -27.30
N ARG A 42 26.04 -40.00 -26.52
CA ARG A 42 25.99 -40.35 -25.08
C ARG A 42 26.01 -41.87 -24.87
N ALA A 43 25.35 -42.64 -25.74
CA ALA A 43 25.37 -44.10 -25.69
C ALA A 43 26.72 -44.72 -26.11
N GLU A 44 27.44 -44.10 -27.04
CA GLU A 44 28.77 -44.56 -27.49
C GLU A 44 29.86 -44.23 -26.46
N ALA A 45 29.85 -43.03 -25.86
CA ALA A 45 30.81 -42.63 -24.82
C ALA A 45 30.79 -43.52 -23.57
N ASN A 46 29.61 -43.98 -23.13
CA ASN A 46 29.49 -44.89 -21.99
C ASN A 46 30.12 -46.26 -22.28
N ARG A 47 29.98 -46.78 -23.51
CA ARG A 47 30.58 -48.07 -23.91
C ARG A 47 32.10 -48.03 -23.99
N GLU A 48 32.68 -46.91 -24.44
CA GLU A 48 34.13 -46.72 -24.49
C GLU A 48 34.76 -46.70 -23.08
N GLY A 49 34.10 -46.03 -22.12
CA GLY A 49 34.56 -45.96 -20.73
C GLY A 49 34.61 -47.33 -20.02
N ASP A 50 33.65 -48.22 -20.31
CA ASP A 50 33.60 -49.55 -19.71
C ASP A 50 34.64 -50.52 -20.32
N THR A 51 34.87 -50.48 -21.64
CA THR A 51 35.91 -51.32 -22.28
C THR A 51 37.33 -50.86 -21.95
N GLU A 52 37.58 -49.55 -21.80
CA GLU A 52 38.89 -49.05 -21.36
C GLU A 52 39.25 -49.49 -19.92
N ARG A 53 38.25 -49.56 -19.02
CA ARG A 53 38.41 -50.08 -17.65
C ARG A 53 38.72 -51.58 -17.64
N ALA A 54 38.07 -52.36 -18.50
CA ALA A 54 38.35 -53.79 -18.64
C ALA A 54 39.80 -54.04 -19.11
N LEU A 55 40.26 -53.31 -20.13
CA LEU A 55 41.64 -53.42 -20.66
C LEU A 55 42.71 -53.05 -19.61
N LYS A 56 42.51 -51.95 -18.87
CA LYS A 56 43.40 -51.54 -17.75
C LYS A 56 43.47 -52.59 -16.64
N THR A 57 42.38 -53.31 -16.40
CA THR A 57 42.32 -54.37 -15.39
C THR A 57 43.08 -55.61 -15.86
N ALA A 58 42.80 -56.11 -17.06
CA ALA A 58 43.49 -57.26 -17.64
C ALA A 58 45.02 -57.06 -17.76
N SER A 59 45.46 -55.84 -18.12
CA SER A 59 46.88 -55.49 -18.22
C SER A 59 47.62 -55.59 -16.88
N ARG A 60 46.98 -55.16 -15.78
CA ARG A 60 47.54 -55.29 -14.43
C ARG A 60 47.66 -56.75 -14.00
N THR A 61 46.65 -57.57 -14.28
CA THR A 61 46.65 -59.01 -13.94
C THR A 61 47.78 -59.76 -14.65
N ALA A 62 47.96 -59.53 -15.96
CA ALA A 62 49.06 -60.14 -16.72
C ALA A 62 50.45 -59.71 -16.20
N SER A 63 50.62 -58.43 -15.85
CA SER A 63 51.87 -57.94 -15.23
C SER A 63 52.14 -58.52 -13.84
N GLY A 64 51.11 -58.94 -13.11
CA GLY A 64 51.25 -59.66 -11.84
C GLY A 64 51.76 -61.09 -12.07
N ALA A 65 51.02 -61.88 -12.86
CA ALA A 65 51.34 -63.27 -13.13
C ALA A 65 52.74 -63.47 -13.76
N GLU A 66 53.19 -62.53 -14.60
CA GLU A 66 54.55 -62.57 -15.16
C GLU A 66 55.65 -62.36 -14.10
N LYS A 67 55.37 -61.55 -13.06
CA LYS A 67 56.29 -61.35 -11.93
C LYS A 67 56.32 -62.58 -11.01
N ASP A 68 55.17 -63.21 -10.79
CA ASP A 68 55.05 -64.39 -9.93
C ASP A 68 55.72 -65.62 -10.58
N LEU A 69 55.59 -65.78 -11.91
CA LEU A 69 56.37 -66.77 -12.66
C LEU A 69 57.89 -66.54 -12.55
N ALA A 70 58.34 -65.29 -12.64
CA ALA A 70 59.77 -64.97 -12.52
C ALA A 70 60.33 -65.33 -11.13
N ALA A 71 59.53 -65.17 -10.07
CA ALA A 71 59.89 -65.62 -8.73
C ALA A 71 59.95 -67.15 -8.63
N ALA A 72 58.92 -67.87 -9.08
CA ALA A 72 58.88 -69.34 -9.01
C ALA A 72 60.02 -70.02 -9.81
N ILE A 73 60.45 -69.41 -10.93
CA ILE A 73 61.64 -69.87 -11.68
C ILE A 73 62.94 -69.63 -10.91
N ALA A 74 63.04 -68.56 -10.12
CA ALA A 74 64.21 -68.32 -9.27
C ALA A 74 64.32 -69.40 -8.18
N ASP A 75 63.23 -69.66 -7.46
CA ASP A 75 63.14 -70.67 -6.40
C ASP A 75 63.47 -72.08 -6.94
N GLN A 76 62.97 -72.42 -8.13
CA GLN A 76 63.29 -73.70 -8.81
C GLN A 76 64.80 -73.84 -9.11
N ASN A 77 65.48 -72.76 -9.47
CA ASN A 77 66.91 -72.77 -9.76
C ASN A 77 67.76 -72.85 -8.49
N GLU A 78 67.32 -72.22 -7.39
CA GLU A 78 67.96 -72.32 -6.07
C GLU A 78 67.89 -73.77 -5.54
N ALA A 79 66.71 -74.38 -5.53
CA ALA A 79 66.53 -75.78 -5.12
C ALA A 79 67.33 -76.78 -5.97
N LYS A 80 67.48 -76.53 -7.29
CA LYS A 80 68.37 -77.31 -8.17
C LYS A 80 69.85 -77.16 -7.79
N GLY A 81 70.25 -75.99 -7.28
CA GLY A 81 71.58 -75.74 -6.72
C GLY A 81 71.82 -76.54 -5.43
N ASP A 82 70.85 -76.57 -4.53
CA ASP A 82 70.95 -77.29 -3.26
C ASP A 82 71.06 -78.81 -3.44
N VAL A 83 70.30 -79.39 -4.39
CA VAL A 83 70.46 -80.80 -4.79
C VAL A 83 71.89 -81.10 -5.26
N ALA A 84 72.53 -80.19 -6.00
CA ALA A 84 73.90 -80.37 -6.46
C ALA A 84 74.92 -80.30 -5.30
N GLN A 85 74.71 -79.41 -4.32
CA GLN A 85 75.53 -79.33 -3.11
C GLN A 85 75.37 -80.58 -2.24
N ALA A 86 74.14 -80.97 -1.92
CA ALA A 86 73.83 -82.16 -1.12
C ALA A 86 74.38 -83.45 -1.77
N LYS A 87 74.29 -83.56 -3.10
CA LYS A 87 74.86 -84.70 -3.85
C LYS A 87 76.37 -84.78 -3.69
N THR A 88 77.06 -83.64 -3.81
CA THR A 88 78.51 -83.55 -3.65
C THR A 88 78.93 -83.93 -2.22
N ALA A 89 78.17 -83.50 -1.20
CA ALA A 89 78.39 -83.87 0.20
C ALA A 89 78.19 -85.38 0.45
N ALA A 90 77.15 -85.98 -0.14
CA ALA A 90 76.86 -87.40 -0.06
C ALA A 90 77.95 -88.26 -0.72
N GLU A 91 78.41 -87.89 -1.92
CA GLU A 91 79.51 -88.58 -2.61
C GLU A 91 80.83 -88.47 -1.82
N ALA A 92 81.14 -87.29 -1.27
CA ALA A 92 82.31 -87.11 -0.40
C ALA A 92 82.24 -88.00 0.86
N ALA A 93 81.11 -88.01 1.58
CA ALA A 93 80.92 -88.85 2.76
C ALA A 93 81.02 -90.36 2.42
N LYS A 94 80.52 -90.79 1.26
CA LYS A 94 80.65 -92.17 0.79
C LYS A 94 82.11 -92.56 0.50
N SER A 95 82.93 -91.63 0.01
CA SER A 95 84.38 -91.86 -0.15
C SER A 95 85.12 -91.94 1.19
N GLU A 96 84.71 -91.15 2.20
CA GLU A 96 85.24 -91.19 3.56
C GLU A 96 84.97 -92.55 4.24
N VAL A 97 83.78 -93.12 4.02
CA VAL A 97 83.45 -94.50 4.43
C VAL A 97 84.38 -95.52 3.78
N ALA A 98 84.57 -95.46 2.45
CA ALA A 98 85.43 -96.39 1.73
C ALA A 98 86.89 -96.32 2.22
N ALA A 99 87.43 -95.11 2.42
CA ALA A 99 88.78 -94.91 2.96
C ALA A 99 88.93 -95.49 4.37
N HIS A 100 87.97 -95.28 5.26
CA HIS A 100 88.00 -95.84 6.60
C HIS A 100 87.81 -97.37 6.63
N ALA A 101 87.07 -97.95 5.68
CA ALA A 101 86.96 -99.40 5.55
C ALA A 101 88.32 -100.02 5.18
N THR A 102 89.03 -99.44 4.20
CA THR A 102 90.38 -99.89 3.84
C THR A 102 91.36 -99.81 5.02
N LEU A 103 91.25 -98.78 5.88
CA LEU A 103 92.05 -98.65 7.10
C LEU A 103 91.71 -99.68 8.19
N VAL A 104 90.49 -100.25 8.21
CA VAL A 104 90.12 -101.36 9.11
C VAL A 104 90.78 -102.67 8.65
N ASP A 105 90.91 -102.88 7.34
CA ASP A 105 91.53 -104.07 6.76
C ASP A 105 93.06 -104.04 6.85
N GLN A 106 93.67 -102.85 6.83
CA GLN A 106 95.13 -102.66 6.91
C GLN A 106 95.69 -102.57 8.35
N ALA A 107 94.85 -102.67 9.39
CA ALA A 107 95.29 -102.50 10.77
C ALA A 107 96.00 -103.75 11.32
N GLU A 108 97.31 -103.64 11.58
CA GLU A 108 98.16 -104.74 12.07
C GLU A 108 97.93 -105.11 13.55
N ASP A 109 97.30 -104.23 14.35
CA ASP A 109 96.98 -104.48 15.77
C ASP A 109 95.51 -104.19 16.13
N ASP A 110 95.01 -104.88 17.16
CA ASP A 110 93.60 -104.81 17.59
C ASP A 110 93.17 -103.40 18.05
N LYS A 111 94.10 -102.59 18.58
CA LYS A 111 93.82 -101.24 19.08
C LYS A 111 93.71 -100.25 17.91
N ALA A 112 94.57 -100.39 16.90
CA ALA A 112 94.45 -99.68 15.63
C ALA A 112 93.14 -100.05 14.93
N ARG A 113 92.81 -101.36 14.85
CA ARG A 113 91.59 -101.86 14.22
C ARG A 113 90.31 -101.37 14.92
N ALA A 114 90.28 -101.37 16.25
CA ALA A 114 89.16 -100.83 17.04
C ALA A 114 88.99 -99.30 16.85
N LYS A 115 90.09 -98.54 16.68
CA LYS A 115 90.04 -97.10 16.39
C LYS A 115 89.52 -96.84 14.97
N ALA A 116 89.98 -97.62 13.99
CA ALA A 116 89.50 -97.55 12.60
C ALA A 116 88.02 -97.91 12.49
N MET A 117 87.54 -98.95 13.19
CA MET A 117 86.12 -99.33 13.25
C MET A 117 85.23 -98.20 13.80
N LYS A 118 85.67 -97.49 14.85
CA LYS A 118 84.93 -96.32 15.37
C LYS A 118 84.90 -95.16 14.38
N ALA A 119 85.98 -94.95 13.61
CA ALA A 119 86.00 -93.94 12.55
C ALA A 119 85.05 -94.30 11.40
N LEU A 120 85.07 -95.57 10.96
CA LEU A 120 84.16 -96.11 9.96
C LEU A 120 82.68 -95.96 10.37
N GLN A 121 82.31 -96.34 11.59
CA GLN A 121 80.94 -96.15 12.10
C GLN A 121 80.50 -94.67 12.13
N LYS A 122 81.43 -93.75 12.40
CA LYS A 122 81.15 -92.31 12.40
C LYS A 122 80.97 -91.78 10.96
N ALA A 123 81.80 -92.24 10.02
CA ALA A 123 81.69 -91.91 8.60
C ALA A 123 80.41 -92.49 7.98
N ASP A 124 80.04 -93.72 8.33
CA ASP A 124 78.82 -94.38 7.84
C ASP A 124 77.56 -93.63 8.29
N LYS A 125 77.48 -93.27 9.58
CA LYS A 125 76.42 -92.40 10.10
C LYS A 125 76.39 -91.00 9.45
N LYS A 126 77.54 -90.48 9.00
CA LYS A 126 77.63 -89.22 8.25
C LYS A 126 77.13 -89.39 6.81
N SER A 127 77.48 -90.49 6.14
CA SER A 127 76.99 -90.83 4.80
C SER A 127 75.47 -91.07 4.77
N LEU A 128 74.91 -91.71 5.79
CA LEU A 128 73.46 -91.89 5.92
C LEU A 128 72.72 -90.56 6.09
N ARG A 129 73.29 -89.60 6.84
CA ARG A 129 72.72 -88.24 6.97
C ARG A 129 72.80 -87.45 5.66
N ALA A 130 73.96 -87.42 5.02
CA ALA A 130 74.14 -86.72 3.75
C ALA A 130 73.25 -87.31 2.62
N ASN A 131 72.99 -88.62 2.64
CA ASN A 131 72.00 -89.23 1.74
C ASN A 131 70.56 -88.82 2.07
N ALA A 132 70.19 -88.69 3.36
CA ALA A 132 68.86 -88.23 3.75
C ALA A 132 68.65 -86.75 3.34
N GLU A 133 69.63 -85.89 3.61
CA GLU A 133 69.66 -84.48 3.18
C GLU A 133 69.57 -84.34 1.64
N LEU A 134 70.16 -85.27 0.87
CA LEU A 134 70.03 -85.32 -0.58
C LEU A 134 68.63 -85.72 -1.06
N GLU A 135 67.97 -86.70 -0.42
CA GLU A 135 66.60 -87.06 -0.81
C GLU A 135 65.57 -86.00 -0.38
N GLU A 136 65.83 -85.28 0.73
CA GLU A 136 65.05 -84.11 1.17
C GLU A 136 65.17 -82.97 0.15
N ALA A 137 66.39 -82.54 -0.20
CA ALA A 137 66.63 -81.52 -1.22
C ALA A 137 66.01 -81.87 -2.59
N ARG A 138 65.96 -83.17 -2.95
CA ARG A 138 65.29 -83.63 -4.18
C ARG A 138 63.77 -83.52 -4.11
N ALA A 139 63.17 -83.76 -2.95
CA ALA A 139 61.73 -83.57 -2.74
C ALA A 139 61.37 -82.08 -2.86
N ASP A 140 62.17 -81.20 -2.26
CA ASP A 140 61.97 -79.75 -2.34
C ASP A 140 62.16 -79.22 -3.78
N ALA A 141 63.18 -79.68 -4.50
CA ALA A 141 63.37 -79.34 -5.91
C ALA A 141 62.21 -79.83 -6.82
N ALA A 142 61.61 -80.99 -6.51
CA ALA A 142 60.44 -81.49 -7.23
C ALA A 142 59.18 -80.66 -6.92
N ALA A 143 59.02 -80.19 -5.68
CA ALA A 143 57.93 -79.28 -5.29
C ALA A 143 58.08 -77.90 -5.96
N ALA A 144 59.28 -77.32 -5.97
CA ALA A 144 59.57 -76.06 -6.66
C ALA A 144 59.36 -76.15 -8.18
N GLU A 145 59.68 -77.29 -8.80
CA GLU A 145 59.41 -77.55 -10.22
C GLU A 145 57.90 -77.64 -10.53
N GLN A 146 57.09 -78.21 -9.63
CA GLN A 146 55.62 -78.18 -9.76
C GLN A 146 55.05 -76.77 -9.56
N ALA A 147 55.57 -75.99 -8.61
CA ALA A 147 55.15 -74.61 -8.39
C ALA A 147 55.45 -73.70 -9.60
N ALA A 148 56.65 -73.81 -10.18
CA ALA A 148 57.02 -73.09 -11.40
C ALA A 148 56.14 -73.48 -12.61
N ALA A 149 55.77 -74.76 -12.73
CA ALA A 149 54.86 -75.22 -13.79
C ALA A 149 53.43 -74.68 -13.62
N ALA A 150 52.93 -74.54 -12.38
CA ALA A 150 51.63 -73.93 -12.10
C ALA A 150 51.63 -72.43 -12.43
N ALA A 151 52.63 -71.68 -11.95
CA ALA A 151 52.77 -70.25 -12.24
C ALA A 151 52.90 -69.94 -13.74
N ALA A 152 53.47 -70.87 -14.53
CA ALA A 152 53.56 -70.74 -15.98
C ALA A 152 52.18 -70.81 -16.65
N ALA A 153 51.33 -71.75 -16.21
CA ALA A 153 49.97 -71.90 -16.71
C ALA A 153 49.09 -70.68 -16.38
N ASP A 154 49.24 -70.11 -15.17
CA ASP A 154 48.51 -68.90 -14.76
C ASP A 154 48.95 -67.65 -15.57
N ASN A 155 50.25 -67.52 -15.90
CA ASN A 155 50.75 -66.46 -16.78
C ASN A 155 50.20 -66.59 -18.20
N ASP A 156 50.18 -67.80 -18.77
CA ASP A 156 49.61 -68.03 -20.10
C ASP A 156 48.10 -67.74 -20.14
N ALA A 157 47.35 -68.11 -19.10
CA ALA A 157 45.94 -67.76 -18.95
C ALA A 157 45.72 -66.23 -18.86
N ALA A 158 46.52 -65.52 -18.07
CA ALA A 158 46.44 -64.07 -17.94
C ALA A 158 46.81 -63.34 -19.24
N LYS A 159 47.80 -63.84 -19.99
CA LYS A 159 48.17 -63.33 -21.32
C LYS A 159 47.07 -63.59 -22.35
N SER A 160 46.40 -64.73 -22.30
CA SER A 160 45.23 -65.00 -23.16
C SER A 160 44.07 -64.05 -22.86
N ALA A 161 43.76 -63.79 -21.59
CA ALA A 161 42.71 -62.83 -21.19
C ALA A 161 43.04 -61.39 -21.64
N LEU A 162 44.30 -60.96 -21.54
CA LEU A 162 44.76 -59.67 -22.06
C LEU A 162 44.66 -59.59 -23.59
N ALA A 163 44.95 -60.68 -24.31
CA ALA A 163 44.79 -60.73 -25.76
C ALA A 163 43.32 -60.60 -26.18
N THR A 164 42.39 -61.24 -25.47
CA THR A 164 40.94 -61.07 -25.70
C THR A 164 40.49 -59.63 -25.45
N ALA A 165 40.83 -59.04 -24.30
CA ALA A 165 40.47 -57.65 -24.00
C ALA A 165 41.08 -56.64 -25.00
N THR A 166 42.27 -56.94 -25.54
CA THR A 166 42.90 -56.13 -26.60
C THR A 166 42.20 -56.28 -27.95
N ALA A 167 41.68 -57.47 -28.27
CA ALA A 167 40.89 -57.72 -29.47
C ALA A 167 39.53 -57.02 -29.43
N ASP A 168 38.86 -57.00 -28.27
CA ASP A 168 37.58 -56.28 -28.08
C ASP A 168 37.74 -54.74 -28.16
N PHE A 169 38.95 -54.22 -27.95
CA PHE A 169 39.26 -52.79 -28.07
C PHE A 169 39.63 -52.34 -29.51
N GLN A 170 40.08 -53.25 -30.38
CA GLN A 170 40.45 -52.95 -31.78
C GLN A 170 39.37 -52.20 -32.59
N PRO A 171 38.06 -52.50 -32.50
CA PRO A 171 37.04 -51.84 -33.32
C PRO A 171 36.90 -50.32 -33.08
N PHE A 172 37.24 -49.84 -31.87
CA PHE A 172 37.14 -48.43 -31.51
C PHE A 172 38.23 -47.58 -32.20
N ALA A 173 39.40 -48.17 -32.47
CA ALA A 173 40.44 -47.51 -33.25
C ALA A 173 40.03 -47.28 -34.72
N THR A 174 39.22 -48.19 -35.29
CA THR A 174 38.64 -48.02 -36.64
C THR A 174 37.49 -47.01 -36.69
N ALA A 175 36.65 -46.93 -35.65
CA ALA A 175 35.54 -45.96 -35.59
C ALA A 175 36.02 -44.51 -35.70
N ARG A 176 37.15 -44.18 -35.07
CA ARG A 176 37.76 -42.83 -35.08
C ARG A 176 38.21 -42.37 -36.48
N ALA A 177 38.50 -43.30 -37.39
CA ALA A 177 38.82 -42.98 -38.78
C ALA A 177 37.56 -42.69 -39.63
N GLU A 178 36.43 -43.32 -39.29
CA GLU A 178 35.15 -43.12 -39.97
C GLU A 178 34.42 -41.87 -39.46
N GLU A 179 34.56 -41.55 -38.17
CA GLU A 179 34.14 -40.27 -37.57
C GLU A 179 34.83 -39.07 -38.24
N ALA A 180 36.14 -39.17 -38.52
CA ALA A 180 36.88 -38.13 -39.26
C ALA A 180 36.37 -37.95 -40.69
N ARG A 181 35.93 -39.03 -41.35
CA ARG A 181 35.34 -39.00 -42.70
C ARG A 181 33.94 -38.35 -42.69
N LEU A 182 33.11 -38.72 -41.72
CA LEU A 182 31.76 -38.19 -41.56
C LEU A 182 31.76 -36.72 -41.12
N ASN A 183 32.71 -36.29 -40.28
CA ASN A 183 32.88 -34.87 -39.94
C ASN A 183 33.33 -34.03 -41.15
N GLU A 184 34.13 -34.58 -42.06
CA GLU A 184 34.52 -33.91 -43.30
C GLU A 184 33.35 -33.81 -44.29
N GLU A 185 32.55 -34.88 -44.43
CA GLU A 185 31.29 -34.88 -45.20
C GLU A 185 30.28 -33.86 -44.62
N ALA A 186 30.13 -33.81 -43.29
CA ALA A 186 29.30 -32.82 -42.60
C ALA A 186 29.85 -31.39 -42.73
N ARG A 187 31.18 -31.20 -42.78
CA ARG A 187 31.81 -29.90 -43.05
C ARG A 187 31.48 -29.40 -44.45
N VAL A 188 31.52 -30.28 -45.46
CA VAL A 188 31.12 -29.96 -46.84
C VAL A 188 29.63 -29.64 -46.91
N ALA A 189 28.75 -30.43 -46.27
CA ALA A 189 27.32 -30.14 -46.21
C ALA A 189 27.02 -28.77 -45.54
N ARG A 190 27.69 -28.46 -44.41
CA ARG A 190 27.59 -27.16 -43.73
C ARG A 190 28.15 -26.00 -44.58
N GLN A 191 29.11 -26.25 -45.46
CA GLN A 191 29.58 -25.26 -46.45
C GLN A 191 28.53 -25.03 -47.56
N MET A 192 27.94 -26.09 -48.11
CA MET A 192 26.89 -25.97 -49.13
C MET A 192 25.66 -25.21 -48.60
N VAL A 193 25.20 -25.52 -47.37
CA VAL A 193 24.08 -24.80 -46.73
C VAL A 193 24.43 -23.33 -46.44
N LYS A 194 25.68 -23.01 -46.08
CA LYS A 194 26.13 -21.61 -45.92
C LYS A 194 26.16 -20.83 -47.22
N GLU A 195 26.56 -21.46 -48.32
CA GLU A 195 26.62 -20.81 -49.64
C GLU A 195 25.21 -20.65 -50.24
N ASP A 196 24.32 -21.62 -50.07
CA ASP A 196 22.92 -21.52 -50.48
C ASP A 196 22.17 -20.43 -49.67
N MET A 197 22.42 -20.36 -48.35
CA MET A 197 21.96 -19.24 -47.50
C MET A 197 22.55 -17.88 -47.90
N ARG A 198 23.77 -17.82 -48.45
CA ARG A 198 24.35 -16.59 -48.99
C ARG A 198 23.69 -16.16 -50.30
N ILE A 199 23.41 -17.09 -51.20
CA ILE A 199 22.69 -16.83 -52.45
C ILE A 199 21.27 -16.35 -52.14
N LYS A 200 20.55 -17.04 -51.23
CA LYS A 200 19.20 -16.66 -50.81
C LYS A 200 19.16 -15.30 -50.10
N LYS A 201 20.14 -14.99 -49.23
CA LYS A 201 20.28 -13.65 -48.64
C LYS A 201 20.71 -12.58 -49.64
N ALA A 202 21.41 -12.93 -50.71
CA ALA A 202 21.74 -11.98 -51.79
C ALA A 202 20.50 -11.65 -52.64
N GLN A 203 19.67 -12.64 -52.96
CA GLN A 203 18.36 -12.42 -53.62
C GLN A 203 17.42 -11.61 -52.73
N GLU A 204 17.22 -12.00 -51.46
CA GLU A 204 16.42 -11.19 -50.52
C GLU A 204 16.94 -9.75 -50.37
N LYS A 205 18.26 -9.53 -50.46
CA LYS A 205 18.84 -8.18 -50.39
C LYS A 205 18.60 -7.39 -51.68
N ALA A 206 18.61 -8.03 -52.85
CA ALA A 206 18.23 -7.40 -54.12
C ALA A 206 16.73 -7.01 -54.11
N ASP A 207 15.85 -7.93 -53.69
CA ASP A 207 14.41 -7.71 -53.61
C ASP A 207 14.04 -6.65 -52.57
N ARG A 208 14.77 -6.58 -51.44
CA ARG A 208 14.66 -5.50 -50.43
C ARG A 208 15.18 -4.13 -50.92
N VAL A 209 16.01 -4.09 -51.96
CA VAL A 209 16.45 -2.82 -52.57
C VAL A 209 15.41 -2.35 -53.59
N ALA A 210 14.95 -3.23 -54.49
CA ALA A 210 13.88 -2.93 -55.44
C ALA A 210 12.58 -2.48 -54.74
N SER A 211 12.17 -3.19 -53.68
CA SER A 211 11.00 -2.80 -52.90
C SER A 211 11.21 -1.51 -52.07
N ARG A 212 12.45 -1.14 -51.74
CA ARG A 212 12.76 0.15 -51.09
C ARG A 212 12.67 1.34 -52.04
N GLU A 213 13.10 1.19 -53.29
CA GLU A 213 12.96 2.25 -54.29
C GLU A 213 11.48 2.50 -54.63
N GLN A 214 10.70 1.42 -54.76
CA GLN A 214 9.26 1.52 -55.02
C GLN A 214 8.48 2.07 -53.81
N ALA A 215 8.81 1.63 -52.58
CA ALA A 215 8.25 2.22 -51.36
C ALA A 215 8.67 3.67 -51.11
N GLY A 216 9.85 4.09 -51.59
CA GLY A 216 10.30 5.48 -51.53
C GLY A 216 9.46 6.40 -52.43
N SER A 217 9.19 5.97 -53.66
CA SER A 217 8.26 6.64 -54.58
C SER A 217 6.86 6.79 -53.99
N ASP A 218 6.30 5.70 -53.44
CA ASP A 218 4.95 5.71 -52.89
C ASP A 218 4.86 6.51 -51.57
N ALA A 219 5.91 6.50 -50.75
CA ALA A 219 6.00 7.32 -49.54
C ALA A 219 6.10 8.83 -49.85
N GLU A 220 6.82 9.23 -50.90
CA GLU A 220 6.88 10.65 -51.29
C GLU A 220 5.53 11.13 -51.86
N LYS A 221 4.84 10.27 -52.60
CA LYS A 221 3.48 10.55 -53.09
C LYS A 221 2.47 10.68 -51.94
N LEU A 222 2.46 9.71 -51.01
CA LEU A 222 1.61 9.75 -49.81
C LEU A 222 1.93 10.94 -48.91
N ARG A 223 3.19 11.36 -48.82
CA ARG A 223 3.58 12.56 -48.07
C ARG A 223 3.03 13.83 -48.71
N ARG A 224 3.09 13.97 -50.03
CA ARG A 224 2.48 15.12 -50.74
C ARG A 224 0.94 15.12 -50.62
N GLU A 225 0.31 13.94 -50.63
CA GLU A 225 -1.14 13.81 -50.38
C GLU A 225 -1.50 14.12 -48.91
N ALA A 226 -0.67 13.73 -47.94
CA ALA A 226 -0.84 14.05 -46.52
C ALA A 226 -0.60 15.55 -46.21
N ASP A 227 0.42 16.17 -46.80
CA ASP A 227 0.69 17.60 -46.66
C ASP A 227 -0.45 18.45 -47.29
N ALA A 228 -1.01 18.00 -48.41
CA ALA A 228 -2.20 18.61 -49.02
C ALA A 228 -3.46 18.42 -48.16
N ALA A 229 -3.66 17.24 -47.56
CA ALA A 229 -4.75 16.98 -46.63
C ALA A 229 -4.62 17.79 -45.34
N ALA A 230 -3.41 17.96 -44.81
CA ALA A 230 -3.12 18.80 -43.65
C ALA A 230 -3.37 20.29 -43.95
N ALA A 231 -3.02 20.76 -45.16
CA ALA A 231 -3.37 22.11 -45.60
C ALA A 231 -4.89 22.32 -45.70
N GLN A 232 -5.63 21.36 -46.27
CA GLN A 232 -7.11 21.41 -46.30
C GLN A 232 -7.74 21.30 -44.91
N ALA A 233 -7.16 20.53 -43.99
CA ALA A 233 -7.60 20.45 -42.61
C ALA A 233 -7.44 21.81 -41.89
N LYS A 234 -6.30 22.50 -42.09
CA LYS A 234 -6.04 23.84 -41.52
C LYS A 234 -6.94 24.94 -42.10
N GLU A 235 -7.33 24.82 -43.38
CA GLU A 235 -8.34 25.67 -44.02
C GLU A 235 -9.74 25.42 -43.41
N ARG A 236 -10.13 24.15 -43.24
CA ARG A 236 -11.40 23.76 -42.61
C ARG A 236 -11.46 24.17 -41.14
N GLU A 237 -10.36 24.05 -40.41
CA GLU A 237 -10.23 24.50 -39.02
C GLU A 237 -10.43 26.01 -38.90
N LYS A 238 -9.76 26.82 -39.75
CA LYS A 238 -9.98 28.28 -39.82
C LYS A 238 -11.40 28.66 -40.26
N THR A 239 -12.03 27.85 -41.12
CA THR A 239 -13.40 28.08 -41.56
C THR A 239 -14.39 27.76 -40.44
N ALA A 240 -14.21 26.63 -39.76
CA ALA A 240 -14.98 26.24 -38.58
C ALA A 240 -14.79 27.22 -37.40
N GLU A 241 -13.59 27.79 -37.21
CA GLU A 241 -13.35 28.80 -36.18
C GLU A 241 -14.07 30.13 -36.50
N ARG A 242 -14.15 30.50 -37.79
CA ARG A 242 -14.94 31.65 -38.25
C ARG A 242 -16.44 31.41 -38.13
N GLU A 243 -16.92 30.23 -38.51
CA GLU A 243 -18.32 29.83 -38.35
C GLU A 243 -18.70 29.73 -36.86
N ARG A 244 -17.81 29.21 -36.01
CA ARG A 244 -18.00 29.17 -34.55
C ARG A 244 -18.05 30.58 -33.96
N LYS A 245 -17.15 31.49 -34.32
CA LYS A 245 -17.21 32.89 -33.87
C LYS A 245 -18.46 33.61 -34.37
N ALA A 246 -18.88 33.35 -35.62
CA ALA A 246 -20.14 33.89 -36.14
C ALA A 246 -21.39 33.28 -35.46
N ALA A 247 -21.34 32.01 -35.05
CA ALA A 247 -22.38 31.35 -34.28
C ALA A 247 -22.42 31.85 -32.83
N GLU A 248 -21.26 32.09 -32.20
CA GLU A 248 -21.14 32.71 -30.88
C GLU A 248 -21.67 34.16 -30.91
N THR A 249 -21.36 34.97 -31.95
CA THR A 249 -21.96 36.30 -32.11
C THR A 249 -23.47 36.25 -32.33
N ARG A 250 -23.98 35.33 -33.17
CA ARG A 250 -25.43 35.17 -33.34
C ARG A 250 -26.14 34.66 -32.09
N ALA A 251 -25.51 33.77 -31.32
CA ALA A 251 -26.03 33.31 -30.04
C ALA A 251 -26.08 34.46 -29.03
N GLN A 252 -25.06 35.32 -29.00
CA GLN A 252 -25.04 36.55 -28.21
C GLN A 252 -26.16 37.52 -28.63
N GLU A 253 -26.30 37.81 -29.92
CA GLU A 253 -27.38 38.67 -30.45
C GLU A 253 -28.78 38.11 -30.16
N THR A 254 -28.94 36.78 -30.18
CA THR A 254 -30.21 36.12 -29.84
C THR A 254 -30.49 36.19 -28.34
N ALA A 255 -29.49 35.93 -27.49
CA ALA A 255 -29.60 36.04 -26.04
C ALA A 255 -29.88 37.49 -25.59
N ASP A 256 -29.25 38.49 -26.23
CA ASP A 256 -29.48 39.91 -25.95
C ASP A 256 -30.91 40.33 -26.37
N ALA A 257 -31.46 39.75 -27.45
CA ALA A 257 -32.85 39.97 -27.87
C ALA A 257 -33.86 39.32 -26.92
N GLU A 258 -33.65 38.05 -26.54
CA GLU A 258 -34.46 37.33 -25.55
C GLU A 258 -34.44 38.04 -24.18
N HIS A 259 -33.29 38.59 -23.79
CA HIS A 259 -33.13 39.37 -22.56
C HIS A 259 -33.91 40.70 -22.61
N GLN A 260 -33.93 41.42 -23.75
CA GLN A 260 -34.76 42.62 -23.91
C GLN A 260 -36.26 42.30 -23.89
N GLU A 261 -36.69 41.18 -24.50
CA GLU A 261 -38.07 40.72 -24.44
C GLU A 261 -38.50 40.35 -23.00
N ALA A 262 -37.63 39.66 -22.25
CA ALA A 262 -37.84 39.35 -20.84
C ALA A 262 -37.96 40.62 -19.96
N ILE A 263 -37.15 41.66 -20.22
CA ILE A 263 -37.26 42.96 -19.54
C ILE A 263 -38.61 43.63 -19.85
N ALA A 264 -39.07 43.59 -21.10
CA ALA A 264 -40.36 44.16 -21.50
C ALA A 264 -41.56 43.45 -20.84
N ASP A 265 -41.56 42.11 -20.81
CA ASP A 265 -42.58 41.32 -20.10
C ASP A 265 -42.59 41.62 -18.59
N LEU A 266 -41.41 41.72 -17.95
CA LEU A 266 -41.30 42.09 -16.54
C LEU A 266 -41.83 43.50 -16.25
N GLN A 267 -41.62 44.47 -17.15
CA GLN A 267 -42.19 45.82 -17.02
C GLN A 267 -43.72 45.79 -17.14
N ALA A 268 -44.26 45.10 -18.16
CA ALA A 268 -45.70 44.96 -18.36
C ALA A 268 -46.40 44.28 -17.17
N ARG A 269 -45.78 43.24 -16.60
CA ARG A 269 -46.27 42.55 -15.39
C ARG A 269 -46.20 43.47 -14.16
N ARG A 270 -45.13 44.25 -13.98
CA ARG A 270 -45.02 45.19 -12.85
C ARG A 270 -46.08 46.29 -12.91
N ASP A 271 -46.41 46.79 -14.09
CA ASP A 271 -47.47 47.79 -14.25
C ASP A 271 -48.86 47.19 -14.07
N SER A 272 -49.08 45.93 -14.45
CA SER A 272 -50.31 45.20 -14.13
C SER A 272 -50.46 45.01 -12.61
N PHE A 273 -49.38 44.58 -11.95
CA PHE A 273 -49.33 44.39 -10.50
C PHE A 273 -49.61 45.70 -9.72
N ASN A 274 -49.00 46.81 -10.13
CA ASN A 274 -49.24 48.12 -9.53
C ASN A 274 -50.71 48.58 -9.63
N ARG A 275 -51.39 48.26 -10.75
CA ARG A 275 -52.83 48.54 -10.91
C ARG A 275 -53.68 47.67 -9.97
N ALA A 276 -53.39 46.37 -9.87
CA ALA A 276 -54.08 45.47 -8.94
C ALA A 276 -53.89 45.90 -7.48
N ARG A 277 -52.68 46.31 -7.08
CA ARG A 277 -52.38 46.82 -5.74
C ARG A 277 -53.15 48.11 -5.41
N ALA A 278 -53.28 49.02 -6.38
CA ALA A 278 -54.07 50.25 -6.21
C ALA A 278 -55.57 49.95 -6.02
N GLN A 279 -56.12 48.99 -6.79
CA GLN A 279 -57.51 48.54 -6.64
C GLN A 279 -57.74 47.85 -5.28
N ARG A 280 -56.81 46.98 -4.85
CA ARG A 280 -56.86 46.35 -3.52
C ARG A 280 -56.86 47.38 -2.39
N LYS A 281 -56.00 48.39 -2.44
CA LYS A 281 -55.93 49.44 -1.41
C LYS A 281 -57.22 50.29 -1.34
N ALA A 282 -57.92 50.46 -2.45
CA ALA A 282 -59.24 51.10 -2.46
C ALA A 282 -60.31 50.21 -1.79
N ALA A 283 -60.33 48.91 -2.11
CA ALA A 283 -61.25 47.95 -1.50
C ALA A 283 -61.02 47.75 0.01
N GLU A 284 -59.74 47.69 0.45
CA GLU A 284 -59.39 47.60 1.88
C GLU A 284 -59.87 48.84 2.67
N ALA A 285 -59.86 50.03 2.06
CA ALA A 285 -60.41 51.25 2.68
C ALA A 285 -61.95 51.21 2.79
N GLU A 286 -62.64 50.78 1.75
CA GLU A 286 -64.10 50.63 1.74
C GLU A 286 -64.58 49.59 2.76
N LEU A 287 -63.84 48.48 2.92
CA LEU A 287 -64.12 47.45 3.93
C LEU A 287 -63.82 47.92 5.36
N ALA A 288 -62.82 48.78 5.58
CA ALA A 288 -62.57 49.38 6.89
C ALA A 288 -63.72 50.30 7.34
N ASP A 289 -64.33 51.06 6.42
CA ASP A 289 -65.52 51.87 6.71
C ASP A 289 -66.75 51.00 7.05
N ILE A 290 -66.94 49.87 6.36
CA ILE A 290 -67.97 48.87 6.68
C ILE A 290 -67.73 48.26 8.07
N GLU A 291 -66.48 47.90 8.40
CA GLU A 291 -66.12 47.33 9.71
C GLU A 291 -66.40 48.32 10.85
N ASN A 292 -66.04 49.60 10.65
CA ASN A 292 -66.34 50.67 11.59
C ASN A 292 -67.86 50.90 11.77
N ALA A 293 -68.64 50.80 10.69
CA ALA A 293 -70.10 50.89 10.76
C ALA A 293 -70.74 49.75 11.57
N HIS A 294 -70.27 48.50 11.40
CA HIS A 294 -70.70 47.36 12.22
C HIS A 294 -70.28 47.51 13.68
N ARG A 295 -69.03 47.91 13.97
CA ARG A 295 -68.55 48.19 15.34
C ARG A 295 -69.38 49.27 16.04
N ALA A 296 -69.77 50.33 15.33
CA ALA A 296 -70.65 51.37 15.85
C ALA A 296 -72.06 50.85 16.16
N ARG A 297 -72.62 49.99 15.31
CA ARG A 297 -73.93 49.33 15.55
C ARG A 297 -73.88 48.35 16.72
N ILE A 298 -72.83 47.54 16.82
CA ILE A 298 -72.58 46.64 17.96
C ILE A 298 -72.53 47.44 19.27
N THR A 299 -71.75 48.53 19.30
CA THR A 299 -71.66 49.42 20.47
C THR A 299 -73.02 50.00 20.86
N ARG A 300 -73.84 50.38 19.87
CA ARG A 300 -75.20 50.87 20.12
C ARG A 300 -76.11 49.78 20.69
N LEU A 301 -76.11 48.58 20.09
CA LEU A 301 -76.91 47.44 20.55
C LEU A 301 -76.49 46.95 21.95
N GLU A 302 -75.19 47.01 22.28
CA GLU A 302 -74.69 46.73 23.63
C GLU A 302 -75.20 47.76 24.65
N ASN A 303 -75.26 49.03 24.29
CA ASN A 303 -75.84 50.07 25.15
C ASN A 303 -77.36 49.92 25.31
N GLU A 304 -78.09 49.59 24.23
CA GLU A 304 -79.54 49.32 24.28
C GLU A 304 -79.84 48.05 25.12
N LEU A 305 -79.02 47.00 25.01
CA LEU A 305 -79.11 45.79 25.84
C LEU A 305 -78.80 46.06 27.32
N ASN A 306 -77.76 46.85 27.62
CA ASN A 306 -77.42 47.24 28.99
C ASN A 306 -78.51 48.12 29.61
N PHE A 307 -79.15 48.99 28.82
CA PHE A 307 -80.30 49.78 29.26
C PHE A 307 -81.50 48.89 29.59
N ALA A 308 -81.87 47.95 28.70
CA ALA A 308 -82.97 47.01 28.95
C ALA A 308 -82.72 46.10 30.17
N LYS A 309 -81.48 45.65 30.40
CA LYS A 309 -81.09 44.91 31.62
C LYS A 309 -81.10 45.80 32.87
N GLY A 310 -80.82 47.10 32.72
CA GLY A 310 -81.01 48.11 33.76
C GLY A 310 -82.48 48.29 34.14
N GLU A 311 -83.38 48.37 33.15
CA GLU A 311 -84.83 48.42 33.38
C GLU A 311 -85.36 47.13 34.03
N GLU A 312 -84.83 45.95 33.67
CA GLU A 312 -85.15 44.68 34.36
C GLU A 312 -84.71 44.71 35.84
N ALA A 313 -83.55 45.29 36.14
CA ALA A 313 -83.06 45.43 37.50
C ALA A 313 -83.89 46.42 38.34
N VAL A 314 -84.41 47.50 37.72
CA VAL A 314 -85.33 48.44 38.38
C VAL A 314 -86.71 47.81 38.57
N ALA A 315 -87.25 47.13 37.56
CA ALA A 315 -88.55 46.46 37.63
C ALA A 315 -88.59 45.31 38.67
N LYS A 316 -87.45 44.66 38.93
CA LYS A 316 -87.31 43.65 40.02
C LYS A 316 -87.35 44.23 41.44
N VAL A 317 -87.22 45.54 41.61
CA VAL A 317 -87.25 46.21 42.92
C VAL A 317 -88.65 46.74 43.27
N ASP A 318 -89.57 46.83 42.29
CA ASP A 318 -90.91 47.43 42.46
C ASP A 318 -92.05 46.46 42.05
N ILE A 319 -91.93 45.19 42.47
CA ILE A 319 -92.96 44.15 42.24
C ILE A 319 -93.97 44.14 43.39
N GLU A 320 -94.91 45.08 43.38
CA GLU A 320 -96.17 44.91 44.14
C GLU A 320 -97.43 45.53 43.49
N ASN A 321 -97.37 46.18 42.31
CA ASN A 321 -98.56 46.85 41.74
C ASN A 321 -98.68 47.00 40.19
N ASN A 322 -98.01 46.21 39.34
CA ASN A 322 -98.27 46.27 37.89
C ASN A 322 -98.02 44.98 37.08
N ASP A 323 -99.09 44.24 36.78
CA ASP A 323 -99.07 42.95 36.05
C ASP A 323 -98.80 43.05 34.54
N GLN A 324 -98.65 44.26 33.97
CA GLN A 324 -98.42 44.42 32.52
C GLN A 324 -96.94 44.47 32.10
N LEU A 325 -96.01 44.62 33.04
CA LEU A 325 -94.56 44.69 32.74
C LEU A 325 -93.87 43.32 32.73
N THR A 326 -94.49 42.31 33.35
CA THR A 326 -93.93 40.97 33.63
C THR A 326 -93.58 40.14 32.38
N HIS A 327 -94.06 40.53 31.20
CA HIS A 327 -93.82 39.82 29.94
C HIS A 327 -93.11 40.65 28.84
N LEU A 328 -93.03 41.98 28.98
CA LEU A 328 -92.46 42.85 27.94
C LEU A 328 -90.92 42.95 28.04
N ILE A 329 -90.39 43.14 29.25
CA ILE A 329 -88.96 43.35 29.47
C ILE A 329 -88.12 42.12 29.04
N PRO A 330 -88.48 40.86 29.38
CA PRO A 330 -87.72 39.69 28.94
C PRO A 330 -87.78 39.45 27.42
N ALA A 331 -88.82 39.94 26.73
CA ALA A 331 -88.92 39.88 25.28
C ALA A 331 -87.97 40.90 24.63
N GLN A 332 -87.96 42.15 25.11
CA GLN A 332 -87.06 43.20 24.62
C GLN A 332 -85.58 42.82 24.80
N ILE A 333 -85.21 42.21 25.94
CA ILE A 333 -83.84 41.73 26.17
C ILE A 333 -83.49 40.62 25.17
N ARG A 334 -84.39 39.66 24.93
CA ARG A 334 -84.14 38.55 23.99
C ARG A 334 -84.01 39.02 22.54
N ASP A 335 -84.80 40.00 22.14
CA ASP A 335 -84.72 40.60 20.80
C ASP A 335 -83.42 41.42 20.64
N ALA A 336 -82.99 42.15 21.68
CA ALA A 336 -81.71 42.87 21.69
C ALA A 336 -80.49 41.93 21.66
N GLU A 337 -80.51 40.83 22.41
CA GLU A 337 -79.46 39.79 22.37
C GLU A 337 -79.41 39.11 20.99
N GLY A 338 -80.57 38.81 20.40
CA GLY A 338 -80.67 38.25 19.05
C GLY A 338 -80.17 39.20 17.95
N GLY A 339 -80.42 40.50 18.08
CA GLY A 339 -79.87 41.54 17.19
C GLY A 339 -78.35 41.67 17.32
N LEU A 340 -77.84 41.70 18.55
CA LEU A 340 -76.41 41.82 18.83
C LEU A 340 -75.60 40.61 18.34
N SER A 341 -76.12 39.38 18.48
CA SER A 341 -75.46 38.18 17.94
C SER A 341 -75.31 38.26 16.43
N LYS A 342 -76.41 38.55 15.71
CA LYS A 342 -76.40 38.63 14.24
C LYS A 342 -75.41 39.65 13.69
N GLU A 343 -75.29 40.82 14.31
CA GLU A 343 -74.35 41.85 13.85
C GLU A 343 -72.88 41.46 14.14
N LYS A 344 -72.63 40.68 15.21
CA LYS A 344 -71.29 40.12 15.51
C LYS A 344 -70.91 38.97 14.58
N ASP A 345 -71.86 38.10 14.25
CA ASP A 345 -71.67 36.99 13.32
C ASP A 345 -71.39 37.53 11.89
N ALA A 346 -72.15 38.55 11.44
CA ALA A 346 -71.92 39.22 10.16
C ALA A 346 -70.54 39.90 10.09
N LEU A 347 -70.10 40.55 11.17
CA LEU A 347 -68.76 41.13 11.28
C LEU A 347 -67.66 40.06 11.18
N ALA A 348 -67.85 38.89 11.78
CA ALA A 348 -66.90 37.78 11.70
C ALA A 348 -66.84 37.17 10.29
N GLU A 349 -67.97 37.03 9.61
CA GLU A 349 -68.04 36.55 8.22
C GLU A 349 -67.35 37.53 7.26
N HIS A 350 -67.59 38.84 7.39
CA HIS A 350 -66.88 39.87 6.63
C HIS A 350 -65.37 39.87 6.91
N ALA A 351 -64.95 39.76 8.18
CA ALA A 351 -63.53 39.67 8.53
C ALA A 351 -62.84 38.43 7.93
N SER A 352 -63.55 37.29 7.88
CA SER A 352 -63.05 36.07 7.23
C SER A 352 -62.93 36.21 5.71
N ALA A 353 -63.85 36.95 5.06
CA ALA A 353 -63.77 37.25 3.63
C ALA A 353 -62.55 38.12 3.29
N ILE A 354 -62.24 39.13 4.13
CA ILE A 354 -61.01 39.95 4.02
C ILE A 354 -59.75 39.08 4.15
N ALA A 355 -59.70 38.20 5.14
CA ALA A 355 -58.55 37.34 5.41
C ALA A 355 -58.24 36.39 4.24
N ASN A 356 -59.27 35.84 3.59
CA ASN A 356 -59.08 34.97 2.42
C ASN A 356 -58.64 35.77 1.18
N ALA A 357 -59.28 36.91 0.89
CA ALA A 357 -58.95 37.75 -0.27
C ALA A 357 -57.54 38.38 -0.21
N THR A 358 -56.98 38.55 0.99
CA THR A 358 -55.63 39.13 1.17
C THR A 358 -54.48 38.12 0.98
N SER A 359 -54.77 36.81 0.94
CA SER A 359 -53.76 35.75 0.85
C SER A 359 -53.15 35.54 -0.55
N ASP A 360 -53.97 35.53 -1.61
CA ASP A 360 -53.49 35.21 -2.97
C ASP A 360 -52.69 36.35 -3.61
N THR A 361 -53.09 37.62 -3.38
CA THR A 361 -52.38 38.77 -3.95
C THR A 361 -51.04 39.09 -3.27
N ALA A 362 -50.87 38.73 -1.99
CA ALA A 362 -49.59 38.88 -1.31
C ALA A 362 -48.53 37.91 -1.83
N ARG A 363 -48.95 36.72 -2.29
CA ARG A 363 -48.08 35.68 -2.83
C ARG A 363 -47.44 36.06 -4.17
N GLU A 364 -48.14 36.84 -4.99
CA GLU A 364 -47.57 37.43 -6.22
C GLU A 364 -46.65 38.64 -5.93
N GLU A 365 -46.94 39.42 -4.88
CA GLU A 365 -46.10 40.57 -4.47
C GLU A 365 -44.68 40.12 -4.08
N GLU A 366 -44.54 39.04 -3.30
CA GLU A 366 -43.24 38.49 -2.91
C GLU A 366 -42.46 37.89 -4.11
N ILE A 367 -43.11 37.21 -5.04
CA ILE A 367 -42.44 36.66 -6.24
C ILE A 367 -41.88 37.78 -7.13
N LEU A 368 -42.61 38.90 -7.26
CA LEU A 368 -42.14 40.05 -8.03
C LEU A 368 -40.97 40.77 -7.33
N ILE A 369 -40.98 40.83 -5.99
CA ILE A 369 -39.87 41.37 -5.19
C ILE A 369 -38.63 40.49 -5.31
N MET A 370 -38.76 39.16 -5.25
CA MET A 370 -37.62 38.23 -5.39
C MET A 370 -36.98 38.31 -6.80
N ARG A 371 -37.77 38.44 -7.87
CA ARG A 371 -37.22 38.70 -9.22
C ARG A 371 -36.59 40.09 -9.35
N GLY A 372 -37.14 41.11 -8.71
CA GLY A 372 -36.55 42.46 -8.65
C GLY A 372 -35.27 42.56 -7.82
N ALA A 373 -35.03 41.62 -6.91
CA ALA A 373 -33.76 41.45 -6.18
C ALA A 373 -32.68 40.82 -7.08
N GLY A 374 -33.02 39.77 -7.85
CA GLY A 374 -32.09 39.16 -8.83
C GLY A 374 -31.46 40.19 -9.78
N ILE A 375 -32.29 41.03 -10.41
CA ILE A 375 -31.85 42.08 -11.35
C ILE A 375 -30.91 43.12 -10.69
N ARG A 376 -31.00 43.33 -9.37
CA ARG A 376 -30.07 44.21 -8.63
C ARG A 376 -28.75 43.51 -8.32
N ILE A 377 -28.76 42.22 -8.02
CA ILE A 377 -27.55 41.41 -7.85
C ILE A 377 -26.75 41.36 -9.16
N ASP A 378 -27.40 41.15 -10.30
CA ASP A 378 -26.75 41.11 -11.61
C ASP A 378 -26.03 42.45 -11.93
N LYS A 379 -26.68 43.58 -11.64
CA LYS A 379 -26.07 44.92 -11.77
C LYS A 379 -24.91 45.16 -10.82
N LEU A 380 -24.96 44.63 -9.59
CA LEU A 380 -23.85 44.71 -8.65
C LEU A 380 -22.66 43.86 -9.15
N GLN A 381 -22.92 42.69 -9.74
CA GLN A 381 -21.89 41.86 -10.38
C GLN A 381 -21.26 42.55 -11.61
N GLU A 382 -22.03 43.24 -12.46
CA GLU A 382 -21.48 44.09 -13.52
C GLU A 382 -20.62 45.24 -12.96
N LYS A 383 -21.07 45.93 -11.91
CA LYS A 383 -20.28 47.00 -11.27
C LYS A 383 -18.95 46.45 -10.73
N ILE A 384 -18.97 45.29 -10.05
CA ILE A 384 -17.76 44.58 -9.58
C ILE A 384 -16.81 44.27 -10.76
N LYS A 385 -17.33 43.74 -11.87
CA LYS A 385 -16.53 43.41 -13.06
C LYS A 385 -15.85 44.64 -13.66
N SER A 386 -16.58 45.75 -13.79
CA SER A 386 -16.00 47.02 -14.29
C SER A 386 -14.91 47.59 -13.36
N LEU A 387 -15.05 47.42 -12.04
CA LEU A 387 -14.04 47.83 -11.06
C LEU A 387 -12.80 46.94 -11.13
N GLN A 388 -12.95 45.64 -11.39
CA GLN A 388 -11.83 44.72 -11.64
C GLN A 388 -11.07 45.06 -12.94
N GLU A 389 -11.79 45.41 -14.02
CA GLU A 389 -11.17 45.86 -15.28
C GLU A 389 -10.43 47.20 -15.15
N LEU A 390 -10.93 48.12 -14.30
CA LEU A 390 -10.21 49.34 -13.92
C LEU A 390 -8.94 49.03 -13.11
N LEU A 391 -9.01 48.06 -12.19
CA LEU A 391 -7.89 47.64 -11.36
C LEU A 391 -6.73 47.06 -12.18
N GLY A 392 -7.05 46.25 -13.21
CA GLY A 392 -6.06 45.67 -14.12
C GLY A 392 -5.24 46.68 -14.95
N ARG A 393 -5.54 47.98 -14.83
CA ARG A 393 -4.78 49.08 -15.45
C ARG A 393 -3.86 49.83 -14.48
N VAL A 394 -3.86 49.48 -13.18
CA VAL A 394 -3.06 50.16 -12.14
C VAL A 394 -1.77 49.37 -11.88
N GLY A 395 -0.63 50.05 -11.93
CA GLY A 395 0.70 49.46 -11.76
C GLY A 395 1.07 49.05 -10.32
N SER A 396 2.00 48.12 -10.21
CA SER A 396 2.32 47.29 -9.04
C SER A 396 3.16 47.96 -7.93
N ASP A 397 2.69 49.05 -7.32
CA ASP A 397 3.47 49.81 -6.31
C ASP A 397 2.74 50.20 -5.00
N LYS A 398 1.54 49.64 -4.71
CA LYS A 398 0.80 49.94 -3.46
C LYS A 398 0.13 48.72 -2.81
N LEU A 399 0.96 47.90 -2.14
CA LEU A 399 0.62 46.66 -1.43
C LEU A 399 -0.58 46.75 -0.45
N ASP A 400 -0.84 47.91 0.15
CA ASP A 400 -1.96 48.11 1.09
C ASP A 400 -3.33 48.29 0.41
N ALA A 401 -3.35 48.72 -0.85
CA ALA A 401 -4.60 48.83 -1.61
C ALA A 401 -5.09 47.43 -2.04
N GLU A 402 -4.18 46.59 -2.55
CA GLU A 402 -4.49 45.20 -2.94
C GLU A 402 -5.03 44.38 -1.76
N LYS A 403 -4.42 44.48 -0.58
CA LYS A 403 -4.88 43.72 0.61
C LYS A 403 -6.31 44.07 1.03
N ARG A 404 -6.69 45.35 1.00
CA ARG A 404 -8.06 45.79 1.29
C ARG A 404 -9.05 45.34 0.21
N LEU A 405 -8.60 45.30 -1.04
CA LEU A 405 -9.43 44.88 -2.19
C LEU A 405 -9.66 43.36 -2.23
N VAL A 406 -8.66 42.56 -1.85
CA VAL A 406 -8.78 41.11 -1.67
C VAL A 406 -9.77 40.79 -0.54
N LEU A 407 -9.73 41.55 0.57
CA LEU A 407 -10.68 41.39 1.67
C LEU A 407 -12.13 41.68 1.24
N ALA A 408 -12.36 42.77 0.50
CA ALA A 408 -13.67 43.09 -0.06
C ALA A 408 -14.16 42.02 -1.06
N ALA A 409 -13.27 41.51 -1.92
CA ALA A 409 -13.58 40.44 -2.87
C ALA A 409 -13.79 39.05 -2.21
N ALA A 410 -13.35 38.86 -0.96
CA ALA A 410 -13.68 37.70 -0.14
C ALA A 410 -15.07 37.86 0.50
N GLN A 411 -15.34 39.02 1.12
CA GLN A 411 -16.65 39.34 1.72
C GLN A 411 -17.80 39.27 0.70
N ILE A 412 -17.58 39.76 -0.53
CA ILE A 412 -18.55 39.67 -1.63
C ILE A 412 -18.81 38.20 -2.05
N ARG A 413 -17.77 37.35 -2.08
CA ARG A 413 -17.93 35.92 -2.37
C ARG A 413 -18.65 35.19 -1.25
N GLU A 414 -18.37 35.52 0.01
CA GLU A 414 -19.08 34.97 1.17
C GLU A 414 -20.56 35.39 1.17
N ALA A 415 -20.87 36.65 0.88
CA ALA A 415 -22.24 37.13 0.71
C ALA A 415 -22.98 36.42 -0.43
N THR A 416 -22.30 36.20 -1.57
CA THR A 416 -22.85 35.46 -2.71
C THR A 416 -23.13 33.99 -2.37
N ALA A 417 -22.24 33.33 -1.60
CA ALA A 417 -22.42 31.96 -1.14
C ALA A 417 -23.58 31.83 -0.14
N ARG A 418 -23.72 32.78 0.81
CA ARG A 418 -24.84 32.84 1.74
C ARG A 418 -26.19 33.08 1.05
N LEU A 419 -26.20 33.82 -0.07
CA LEU A 419 -27.37 33.97 -0.93
C LEU A 419 -27.78 32.65 -1.61
N ALA A 420 -26.82 31.85 -2.08
CA ALA A 420 -27.10 30.55 -2.70
C ALA A 420 -27.73 29.54 -1.71
N THR A 421 -27.37 29.59 -0.43
CA THR A 421 -27.98 28.73 0.61
C THR A 421 -29.43 29.09 0.98
N ILE A 422 -29.98 30.22 0.50
CA ILE A 422 -31.35 30.65 0.82
C ILE A 422 -32.38 30.11 -0.20
N ASP A 423 -31.95 29.67 -1.39
CA ASP A 423 -32.86 29.24 -2.47
C ASP A 423 -33.35 27.77 -2.37
N ASP A 424 -32.80 26.94 -1.48
CA ASP A 424 -33.02 25.47 -1.48
C ASP A 424 -34.11 24.96 -0.49
N GLU A 425 -34.80 25.85 0.24
CA GLU A 425 -35.88 25.49 1.18
C GLU A 425 -37.27 25.90 0.70
N ARG A 426 -37.91 25.03 -0.09
CA ARG A 426 -39.34 25.16 -0.44
C ARG A 426 -40.26 24.66 0.69
N ASP A 427 -40.34 25.38 1.82
CA ASP A 427 -41.29 24.97 2.89
C ASP A 427 -42.03 26.10 3.65
N GLY A 428 -43.15 26.54 3.07
CA GLY A 428 -44.43 26.42 3.77
C GLY A 428 -44.88 27.42 4.86
N ARG A 429 -44.07 28.38 5.36
CA ARG A 429 -44.53 29.28 6.44
C ARG A 429 -44.29 30.79 6.23
N TYR A 430 -45.40 31.54 6.21
CA TYR A 430 -45.51 32.98 5.88
C TYR A 430 -44.77 33.95 6.84
N ILE A 431 -44.46 33.51 8.07
CA ILE A 431 -43.73 34.35 9.05
C ILE A 431 -42.21 34.35 8.78
N ASP A 432 -41.68 33.30 8.15
CA ASP A 432 -40.24 33.10 7.95
C ASP A 432 -39.72 33.82 6.70
N LEU A 433 -40.55 33.92 5.65
CA LEU A 433 -40.23 34.62 4.40
C LEU A 433 -39.92 36.10 4.60
N ARG A 434 -40.72 36.82 5.41
CA ARG A 434 -40.49 38.24 5.69
C ARG A 434 -39.14 38.49 6.38
N LYS A 435 -38.75 37.59 7.29
CA LYS A 435 -37.44 37.60 7.95
C LYS A 435 -36.30 37.33 6.94
N LYS A 436 -36.46 36.32 6.08
CA LYS A 436 -35.49 36.01 4.99
C LYS A 436 -35.36 37.17 3.98
N VAL A 437 -36.42 37.96 3.73
CA VAL A 437 -36.38 39.16 2.88
C VAL A 437 -35.63 40.33 3.55
N ASP A 438 -35.86 40.57 4.85
CA ASP A 438 -35.12 41.61 5.59
C ASP A 438 -33.63 41.24 5.76
N GLU A 439 -33.31 39.96 5.99
CA GLU A 439 -31.94 39.42 5.99
C GLU A 439 -31.26 39.60 4.62
N ARG A 440 -31.97 39.33 3.51
CA ARG A 440 -31.46 39.54 2.15
C ARG A 440 -31.21 41.02 1.85
N ARG A 441 -32.07 41.93 2.33
CA ARG A 441 -31.87 43.38 2.22
C ARG A 441 -30.65 43.86 2.98
N ALA A 442 -30.44 43.39 4.20
CA ALA A 442 -29.25 43.75 4.99
C ALA A 442 -27.94 43.34 4.29
N VAL A 443 -27.94 42.24 3.52
CA VAL A 443 -26.81 41.83 2.68
C VAL A 443 -26.67 42.72 1.44
N GLU A 444 -27.76 43.08 0.75
CA GLU A 444 -27.74 44.04 -0.38
C GLU A 444 -27.17 45.40 0.05
N ASP A 445 -27.68 45.97 1.15
CA ASP A 445 -27.26 47.27 1.69
C ASP A 445 -25.78 47.24 2.13
N SER A 446 -25.33 46.16 2.77
CA SER A 446 -23.92 45.98 3.17
C SER A 446 -22.96 45.84 1.97
N MET A 447 -23.41 45.22 0.88
CA MET A 447 -22.62 45.16 -0.36
C MET A 447 -22.53 46.54 -1.05
N GLU A 448 -23.61 47.33 -1.03
CA GLU A 448 -23.62 48.67 -1.61
C GLU A 448 -22.75 49.65 -0.80
N GLU A 449 -22.79 49.56 0.53
CA GLU A 449 -21.92 50.32 1.44
C GLU A 449 -20.44 49.92 1.27
N GLY A 450 -20.14 48.62 1.17
CA GLY A 450 -18.78 48.13 0.89
C GLY A 450 -18.25 48.57 -0.48
N LEU A 451 -19.09 48.61 -1.51
CA LEU A 451 -18.74 49.14 -2.83
C LEU A 451 -18.53 50.65 -2.83
N ALA A 452 -19.35 51.42 -2.11
CA ALA A 452 -19.17 52.85 -1.93
C ALA A 452 -17.85 53.16 -1.20
N GLN A 453 -17.53 52.40 -0.16
CA GLN A 453 -16.27 52.51 0.58
C GLN A 453 -15.07 52.15 -0.31
N LEU A 454 -15.21 51.17 -1.21
CA LEU A 454 -14.18 50.83 -2.21
C LEU A 454 -13.95 51.97 -3.22
N GLU A 455 -15.04 52.60 -3.70
CA GLU A 455 -15.03 53.70 -4.65
C GLU A 455 -14.40 54.97 -4.03
N GLU A 456 -14.72 55.28 -2.76
CA GLU A 456 -14.07 56.35 -1.98
C GLU A 456 -12.57 56.07 -1.77
N ASN A 457 -12.20 54.85 -1.39
CA ASN A 457 -10.80 54.45 -1.22
C ASN A 457 -10.02 54.60 -2.55
N MET A 458 -10.59 54.18 -3.68
CA MET A 458 -9.99 54.34 -5.02
C MET A 458 -9.74 55.83 -5.33
N LEU A 459 -10.75 56.69 -5.14
CA LEU A 459 -10.63 58.14 -5.33
C LEU A 459 -9.57 58.79 -4.43
N SER A 460 -9.42 58.32 -3.19
CA SER A 460 -8.46 58.85 -2.22
C SER A 460 -6.98 58.64 -2.61
N THR A 461 -6.67 57.68 -3.50
CA THR A 461 -5.28 57.31 -3.81
C THR A 461 -4.57 58.21 -4.83
N GLY A 462 -5.30 59.16 -5.44
CA GLY A 462 -4.76 60.42 -5.95
C GLY A 462 -4.71 60.62 -7.47
N TYR A 463 -5.78 61.22 -8.03
CA TYR A 463 -5.71 62.05 -9.24
C TYR A 463 -6.48 63.37 -9.05
N ALA A 464 -5.73 64.47 -8.82
CA ALA A 464 -6.18 65.87 -8.63
C ALA A 464 -7.03 66.17 -7.36
N ARG A 465 -6.88 67.32 -6.66
CA ARG A 465 -6.04 68.52 -6.85
C ARG A 465 -5.65 69.15 -5.48
N ARG A 466 -4.60 69.99 -5.48
CA ARG A 466 -3.95 70.66 -4.33
C ARG A 466 -4.87 71.48 -3.40
N GLU A 467 -4.52 71.55 -2.11
CA GLU A 467 -3.92 72.75 -1.46
C GLU A 467 -3.14 72.40 -0.17
N ILE A 468 -2.36 73.35 0.40
CA ILE A 468 -1.18 73.06 1.27
C ILE A 468 -1.14 73.95 2.53
N HIS A 469 -0.62 73.40 3.65
CA HIS A 469 -0.04 74.03 4.89
C HIS A 469 -0.93 74.07 6.16
N PRO A 470 -0.35 74.17 7.39
CA PRO A 470 0.90 73.55 7.88
C PRO A 470 0.78 72.90 9.29
N LYS A 471 1.82 72.16 9.75
CA LYS A 471 1.92 71.58 11.11
C LYS A 471 2.19 72.64 12.20
N PRO A 472 1.67 72.41 13.42
CA PRO A 472 2.52 72.05 14.59
C PRO A 472 1.86 70.91 15.44
N LYS A 473 2.46 70.26 16.45
CA LYS A 473 3.84 70.10 17.00
C LYS A 473 3.92 68.75 17.78
N ARG A 474 4.99 68.49 18.56
CA ARG A 474 5.04 67.48 19.64
C ARG A 474 4.65 68.11 20.99
N GLY A 475 3.98 67.37 21.88
CA GLY A 475 3.89 67.68 23.30
C GLY A 475 2.72 67.03 24.05
N GLU A 476 3.04 66.09 24.95
CA GLU A 476 2.28 65.69 26.16
C GLU A 476 0.89 65.02 26.03
N GLY A 477 0.56 64.16 27.01
CA GLY A 477 -0.77 63.58 27.21
C GLY A 477 -0.88 62.05 27.04
N ILE A 478 -0.43 61.27 28.04
CA ILE A 478 -1.02 59.94 28.26
C ILE A 478 -2.40 60.19 28.89
N VAL A 479 -3.46 59.74 28.23
CA VAL A 479 -4.81 59.74 28.80
C VAL A 479 -5.12 58.32 29.26
N ILE A 480 -5.05 58.12 30.58
CA ILE A 480 -5.70 56.98 31.25
C ILE A 480 -7.19 57.30 31.27
N TYR A 481 -8.04 56.36 30.85
CA TYR A 481 -9.49 56.51 31.01
C TYR A 481 -9.91 55.91 32.35
N ASP A 482 -10.40 56.77 33.23
CA ASP A 482 -10.80 56.44 34.61
C ASP A 482 -12.29 56.82 34.75
N GLY A 483 -13.19 55.84 34.81
CA GLY A 483 -14.65 56.11 34.91
C GLY A 483 -15.55 54.87 34.80
N PRO A 484 -16.72 54.83 35.47
CA PRO A 484 -17.25 53.57 36.04
C PRO A 484 -18.70 53.21 35.60
N TYR A 485 -19.31 52.24 36.32
CA TYR A 485 -20.74 51.84 36.39
C TYR A 485 -21.22 50.64 35.52
N PRO A 486 -22.27 49.87 35.93
CA PRO A 486 -23.35 50.17 36.89
C PRO A 486 -23.26 49.56 38.29
N ALA A 487 -24.15 50.04 39.17
CA ALA A 487 -24.10 49.92 40.63
C ALA A 487 -24.73 48.64 41.21
N GLU A 488 -24.30 48.30 42.42
CA GLU A 488 -24.81 47.20 43.24
C GLU A 488 -26.21 47.52 43.81
N GLY A 489 -27.13 46.55 43.76
CA GLY A 489 -28.29 46.50 44.65
C GLY A 489 -27.91 45.92 46.02
N PRO A 490 -28.61 46.26 47.11
CA PRO A 490 -28.23 45.85 48.45
C PRO A 490 -28.33 44.32 48.64
N PRO A 491 -27.31 43.64 49.21
CA PRO A 491 -27.36 42.21 49.43
C PRO A 491 -28.26 41.86 50.62
N ALA A 492 -29.12 40.86 50.45
CA ALA A 492 -29.73 40.16 51.57
C ALA A 492 -28.66 39.33 52.31
N ALA A 493 -28.69 39.34 53.64
CA ALA A 493 -27.61 38.80 54.45
C ALA A 493 -27.55 37.26 54.42
N ALA A 494 -26.39 36.72 54.04
CA ALA A 494 -25.97 35.36 54.34
C ALA A 494 -24.76 35.41 55.28
N THR A 495 -24.76 34.57 56.31
CA THR A 495 -23.80 34.67 57.43
C THR A 495 -22.47 33.98 57.11
N ALA A 496 -21.41 34.76 56.90
CA ALA A 496 -20.05 34.23 57.01
C ALA A 496 -19.74 33.91 58.48
N ARG A 497 -19.32 32.68 58.78
CA ARG A 497 -18.77 32.33 60.10
C ARG A 497 -17.32 32.81 60.18
N SER A 498 -17.06 33.80 61.02
CA SER A 498 -15.69 34.11 61.47
C SER A 498 -15.23 33.02 62.45
N ALA A 499 -14.37 32.13 61.99
CA ALA A 499 -13.65 31.18 62.84
C ALA A 499 -12.24 31.71 63.11
N ASP A 500 -11.98 32.20 64.32
CA ASP A 500 -10.63 32.58 64.75
C ASP A 500 -9.75 31.33 64.87
N GLY A 501 -8.93 31.10 63.84
CA GLY A 501 -7.93 30.04 63.77
C GLY A 501 -6.87 30.38 62.72
N PRO A 502 -5.74 29.63 62.63
CA PRO A 502 -4.58 30.02 61.81
C PRO A 502 -4.78 29.99 60.28
N GLY A 503 -6.01 29.81 59.78
CA GLY A 503 -6.34 29.38 58.42
C GLY A 503 -7.27 30.31 57.63
N GLY A 504 -7.17 31.63 57.80
CA GLY A 504 -7.84 32.62 56.94
C GLY A 504 -9.37 32.63 56.99
N ALA A 505 -10.00 33.27 56.01
CA ALA A 505 -11.45 33.26 55.85
C ALA A 505 -11.91 31.95 55.18
N GLN A 506 -12.97 31.34 55.71
CA GLN A 506 -13.63 30.17 55.13
C GLN A 506 -14.96 30.56 54.46
N TYR A 507 -15.30 29.85 53.39
CA TYR A 507 -16.48 30.08 52.56
C TYR A 507 -17.29 28.78 52.40
N ASP A 508 -18.56 28.81 52.79
CA ASP A 508 -19.51 27.73 52.49
C ASP A 508 -19.96 27.86 51.02
N ILE A 509 -19.53 26.93 50.16
CA ILE A 509 -19.85 26.96 48.72
C ILE A 509 -21.11 26.13 48.46
N GLY A 510 -22.21 26.79 48.12
CA GLY A 510 -23.47 26.14 47.74
C GLY A 510 -23.61 25.83 46.25
N LEU A 511 -22.75 26.39 45.38
CA LEU A 511 -22.75 26.14 43.94
C LEU A 511 -21.41 26.53 43.30
N VAL A 512 -20.84 25.64 42.48
CA VAL A 512 -19.71 25.94 41.57
C VAL A 512 -20.25 26.39 40.21
N GLN A 513 -19.83 27.55 39.71
CA GLN A 513 -20.25 28.09 38.42
C GLN A 513 -19.07 28.32 37.48
N VAL A 514 -19.06 27.67 36.32
CA VAL A 514 -18.09 27.95 35.25
C VAL A 514 -18.64 29.02 34.28
N THR A 515 -17.77 29.95 33.89
CA THR A 515 -18.05 31.01 32.91
C THR A 515 -16.89 31.17 31.93
N GLY A 516 -17.17 31.64 30.72
CA GLY A 516 -16.26 31.49 29.59
C GLY A 516 -16.40 30.09 28.99
N ASP A 517 -15.28 29.39 28.83
CA ASP A 517 -15.20 28.12 28.10
C ASP A 517 -15.63 26.96 29.01
N ARG A 518 -16.94 26.67 29.02
CA ARG A 518 -17.55 25.67 29.92
C ARG A 518 -17.30 24.23 29.49
N GLU A 519 -17.44 23.94 28.20
CA GLU A 519 -17.41 22.58 27.67
C GLU A 519 -16.10 21.83 27.99
N PRO A 520 -14.90 22.41 27.77
CA PRO A 520 -13.63 21.76 28.15
C PRO A 520 -13.54 21.42 29.65
N VAL A 521 -14.16 22.22 30.51
CA VAL A 521 -14.15 22.01 31.97
C VAL A 521 -15.12 20.91 32.37
N GLN A 522 -16.28 20.84 31.71
CA GLN A 522 -17.31 19.82 31.95
C GLN A 522 -16.93 18.44 31.38
N GLN A 523 -15.98 18.38 30.45
CA GLN A 523 -15.44 17.15 29.87
C GLN A 523 -14.27 16.54 30.68
N LEU A 524 -13.77 17.21 31.74
CA LEU A 524 -12.73 16.65 32.60
C LEU A 524 -13.25 15.44 33.38
N GLU A 525 -12.48 14.35 33.37
CA GLU A 525 -12.83 13.04 33.98
C GLU A 525 -13.29 13.15 35.45
N ASN A 526 -12.68 14.07 36.21
CA ASN A 526 -12.95 14.26 37.64
C ASN A 526 -13.88 15.44 37.95
N TRP A 527 -14.49 16.10 36.95
CA TRP A 527 -15.22 17.36 37.15
C TRP A 527 -16.38 17.23 38.15
N GLU A 528 -17.17 16.16 38.08
CA GLU A 528 -18.26 15.93 39.04
C GLU A 528 -17.75 15.75 40.47
N GLN A 529 -16.62 15.06 40.66
CA GLN A 529 -15.98 14.91 41.96
C GLN A 529 -15.52 16.28 42.48
N TYR A 530 -14.88 17.10 41.63
CA TYR A 530 -14.44 18.45 42.00
C TYR A 530 -15.60 19.34 42.45
N VAL A 531 -16.72 19.32 41.74
CA VAL A 531 -17.92 20.09 42.13
C VAL A 531 -18.47 19.60 43.48
N ASN A 532 -18.53 18.30 43.70
CA ASN A 532 -18.98 17.73 44.97
C ASN A 532 -18.05 18.08 46.12
N ASP A 533 -16.74 17.83 45.99
CA ASP A 533 -15.73 18.09 47.04
C ASP A 533 -15.73 19.57 47.46
N ALA A 534 -15.87 20.49 46.48
CA ALA A 534 -15.99 21.93 46.75
C ALA A 534 -17.29 22.33 47.48
N MET A 535 -18.37 21.56 47.34
CA MET A 535 -19.68 21.85 47.95
C MET A 535 -19.91 21.14 49.30
N TYR A 536 -19.13 20.11 49.64
CA TYR A 536 -19.31 19.33 50.87
C TYR A 536 -18.58 19.89 52.10
N SER A 537 -17.64 20.85 51.94
CA SER A 537 -16.86 21.39 53.06
C SER A 537 -16.58 22.90 52.91
N PRO A 538 -16.48 23.66 54.02
CA PRO A 538 -16.09 25.06 53.96
C PRO A 538 -14.68 25.21 53.40
N MET A 539 -14.50 25.98 52.33
CA MET A 539 -13.21 26.16 51.66
C MET A 539 -12.50 27.42 52.18
N SER A 540 -11.22 27.32 52.54
CA SER A 540 -10.37 28.50 52.78
C SER A 540 -9.89 29.14 51.46
N GLU A 541 -9.30 30.33 51.52
CA GLU A 541 -8.63 30.91 50.34
C GLU A 541 -7.50 30.00 49.77
N GLN A 542 -6.86 29.18 50.61
CA GLN A 542 -5.84 28.23 50.15
C GLN A 542 -6.47 27.06 49.41
N ASP A 543 -7.60 26.54 49.90
CA ASP A 543 -8.32 25.44 49.24
C ASP A 543 -8.91 25.89 47.90
N ILE A 544 -9.39 27.13 47.81
CA ILE A 544 -9.91 27.73 46.57
C ILE A 544 -8.79 27.92 45.53
N GLU A 545 -7.60 28.35 45.96
CA GLU A 545 -6.45 28.46 45.05
C GLU A 545 -5.92 27.07 44.65
N ALA A 546 -5.87 26.10 45.56
CA ALA A 546 -5.54 24.70 45.24
C ALA A 546 -6.53 24.12 44.22
N PHE A 547 -7.83 24.32 44.42
CA PHE A 547 -8.89 23.93 43.48
C PHE A 547 -8.72 24.58 42.10
N ARG A 548 -8.43 25.89 42.06
CA ARG A 548 -8.13 26.63 40.82
C ARG A 548 -6.93 26.03 40.08
N GLN A 549 -5.88 25.65 40.82
CA GLN A 549 -4.68 25.03 40.26
C GLN A 549 -4.94 23.62 39.76
N THR A 550 -5.73 22.80 40.47
CA THR A 550 -6.14 21.46 40.00
C THR A 550 -6.92 21.55 38.69
N VAL A 551 -7.97 22.39 38.62
CA VAL A 551 -8.76 22.56 37.38
C VAL A 551 -7.90 23.11 36.24
N LEU A 552 -6.97 24.03 36.52
CA LEU A 552 -6.03 24.52 35.52
C LEU A 552 -5.10 23.42 35.02
N LYS A 553 -4.54 22.62 35.93
CA LYS A 553 -3.62 21.53 35.61
C LYS A 553 -4.32 20.46 34.77
N ASP A 554 -5.52 20.03 35.14
CA ASP A 554 -6.27 19.01 34.41
C ASP A 554 -6.62 19.46 32.97
N LEU A 555 -6.98 20.74 32.79
CA LEU A 555 -7.15 21.33 31.44
C LEU A 555 -5.84 21.31 30.64
N GLN A 556 -4.71 21.64 31.26
CA GLN A 556 -3.39 21.61 30.62
C GLN A 556 -2.96 20.19 30.26
N ASP A 557 -3.16 19.23 31.18
CA ASP A 557 -2.88 17.81 30.99
C ASP A 557 -3.74 17.23 29.85
N ASP A 558 -4.99 17.67 29.69
CA ASP A 558 -5.86 17.29 28.55
C ASP A 558 -5.52 17.98 27.21
N GLY A 559 -4.54 18.90 27.22
CA GLY A 559 -3.97 19.52 26.02
C GLY A 559 -4.33 21.00 25.82
N TYR A 560 -5.12 21.60 26.70
CA TYR A 560 -5.40 23.04 26.70
C TYR A 560 -4.26 23.81 27.39
N VAL A 561 -3.04 23.71 26.86
CA VAL A 561 -1.81 24.22 27.50
C VAL A 561 -1.82 25.74 27.78
N PHE A 562 -2.58 26.52 27.01
CA PHE A 562 -2.75 27.97 27.19
C PHE A 562 -3.97 28.35 28.04
N ALA A 563 -4.61 27.37 28.69
CA ALA A 563 -5.74 27.61 29.56
C ALA A 563 -5.40 28.54 30.71
N THR A 564 -6.42 29.30 31.13
CA THR A 564 -6.37 30.12 32.32
C THR A 564 -7.67 29.99 33.08
N VAL A 565 -7.55 29.70 34.38
CA VAL A 565 -8.66 29.61 35.34
C VAL A 565 -8.48 30.74 36.33
N SER A 566 -9.50 31.59 36.49
CA SER A 566 -9.52 32.70 37.44
C SER A 566 -10.78 32.65 38.32
N VAL A 567 -10.66 33.00 39.60
CA VAL A 567 -11.76 32.96 40.56
C VAL A 567 -12.34 34.37 40.73
N TYR A 568 -13.65 34.53 40.52
CA TYR A 568 -14.32 35.81 40.76
C TYR A 568 -14.63 35.98 42.26
N LYS A 569 -13.62 36.40 43.03
CA LYS A 569 -13.67 36.53 44.51
C LYS A 569 -14.95 37.16 45.11
N PRO A 570 -15.61 38.19 44.51
CA PRO A 570 -16.84 38.74 45.08
C PRO A 570 -17.98 37.72 45.24
N SER A 571 -18.02 36.68 44.40
CA SER A 571 -19.06 35.64 44.46
C SER A 571 -18.93 34.69 45.65
N LEU A 572 -17.73 34.55 46.24
CA LEU A 572 -17.47 33.67 47.38
C LEU A 572 -18.27 34.08 48.62
N LYS A 573 -18.47 35.40 48.83
CA LYS A 573 -19.29 35.94 49.93
C LYS A 573 -20.78 35.63 49.81
N LEU A 574 -21.22 35.21 48.62
CA LEU A 574 -22.60 34.85 48.30
C LEU A 574 -22.79 33.32 48.23
N GLY A 575 -21.76 32.54 48.58
CA GLY A 575 -21.78 31.07 48.52
C GLY A 575 -21.57 30.47 47.12
N PHE A 576 -21.08 31.25 46.15
CA PHE A 576 -20.84 30.79 44.79
C PHE A 576 -19.34 30.74 44.47
N LEU A 577 -18.82 29.57 44.08
CA LEU A 577 -17.46 29.45 43.54
C LEU A 577 -17.50 29.67 42.02
N LYS A 578 -17.38 30.92 41.60
CA LYS A 578 -17.41 31.28 40.18
C LYS A 578 -16.01 31.24 39.54
N LEU A 579 -15.77 30.20 38.74
CA LEU A 579 -14.62 30.10 37.85
C LEU A 579 -14.90 30.83 36.54
N ARG A 580 -13.92 31.61 36.07
CA ARG A 580 -13.83 32.11 34.69
C ARG A 580 -12.67 31.39 34.01
N VAL A 581 -13.00 30.57 33.02
CA VAL A 581 -12.07 29.74 32.26
C VAL A 581 -12.01 30.23 30.83
N HIS A 582 -10.79 30.36 30.32
CA HIS A 582 -10.52 30.59 28.90
C HIS A 582 -9.41 29.62 28.49
N VAL A 583 -9.71 28.68 27.61
CA VAL A 583 -8.73 27.71 27.07
C VAL A 583 -7.93 28.30 25.90
N GLY A 584 -8.57 29.24 25.18
CA GLY A 584 -8.02 29.91 24.02
C GLY A 584 -8.56 29.35 22.70
N ASP A 585 -8.75 30.24 21.73
CA ASP A 585 -9.26 29.92 20.41
C ASP A 585 -8.10 29.77 19.41
N THR A 586 -8.20 28.87 18.44
CA THR A 586 -7.27 28.75 17.31
C THR A 586 -7.38 30.00 16.45
N GLY A 587 -6.27 30.70 16.27
CA GLY A 587 -6.19 31.96 15.54
C GLY A 587 -5.94 31.78 14.05
N ASP A 588 -5.18 32.71 13.50
CA ASP A 588 -4.80 32.69 12.09
C ASP A 588 -3.77 31.57 11.86
N ILE A 589 -4.06 30.66 10.92
CA ILE A 589 -3.11 29.60 10.52
C ILE A 589 -2.38 30.07 9.26
N THR A 590 -1.07 30.30 9.38
CA THR A 590 -0.22 30.76 8.28
C THR A 590 0.69 29.62 7.83
N ILE A 591 0.52 29.16 6.58
CA ILE A 591 1.37 28.16 5.95
C ILE A 591 2.37 28.87 5.03
N SER A 592 3.63 28.44 5.10
CA SER A 592 4.74 29.00 4.32
C SER A 592 5.67 27.89 3.81
N GLY A 593 6.33 28.09 2.67
CA GLY A 593 7.34 27.18 2.13
C GLY A 593 6.82 26.03 1.24
N ALA A 594 5.55 25.64 1.38
CA ALA A 594 4.93 24.54 0.63
C ALA A 594 4.86 24.79 -0.89
N LYS A 595 5.22 23.78 -1.70
CA LYS A 595 5.30 23.84 -3.18
C LYS A 595 4.51 22.72 -3.87
N TYR A 596 4.51 21.53 -3.28
CA TYR A 596 3.93 20.29 -3.81
C TYR A 596 2.73 19.82 -3.00
N HIS A 597 2.63 20.22 -1.73
CA HIS A 597 1.43 20.08 -0.90
C HIS A 597 0.74 21.44 -0.78
N THR A 598 -0.52 21.60 -1.21
CA THR A 598 -1.16 22.91 -1.05
C THR A 598 -1.56 23.18 0.40
N ALA A 599 -1.63 24.46 0.76
CA ALA A 599 -2.12 24.89 2.07
C ALA A 599 -3.56 24.38 2.36
N ASP A 600 -4.42 24.28 1.34
CA ASP A 600 -5.79 23.77 1.47
C ASP A 600 -5.82 22.26 1.78
N ASN A 601 -4.99 21.47 1.11
CA ASN A 601 -4.82 20.04 1.41
C ASN A 601 -4.25 19.82 2.82
N LEU A 602 -3.18 20.55 3.19
CA LEU A 602 -2.60 20.47 4.53
C LEU A 602 -3.63 20.79 5.62
N LEU A 603 -4.42 21.87 5.45
CA LEU A 603 -5.51 22.21 6.38
C LEU A 603 -6.60 21.11 6.41
N LYS A 604 -7.06 20.61 5.26
CA LYS A 604 -8.08 19.53 5.20
C LYS A 604 -7.61 18.18 5.75
N SER A 605 -6.32 17.91 5.68
CA SER A 605 -5.69 16.71 6.24
C SER A 605 -5.53 16.76 7.77
N SER A 606 -5.89 17.90 8.37
CA SER A 606 -5.83 18.17 9.80
C SER A 606 -7.21 18.52 10.37
N ALA A 607 -7.38 18.46 11.69
CA ALA A 607 -8.59 18.95 12.34
C ALA A 607 -8.48 20.45 12.75
N TRP A 608 -7.65 21.25 12.06
CA TRP A 608 -7.36 22.62 12.48
C TRP A 608 -8.33 23.63 11.86
N ILE A 609 -9.29 24.07 12.68
CA ILE A 609 -10.31 25.05 12.28
C ILE A 609 -10.07 26.34 13.07
N THR A 610 -9.84 27.45 12.37
CA THR A 610 -9.76 28.79 12.97
C THR A 610 -11.08 29.13 13.69
N GLY A 611 -10.97 29.60 14.93
CA GLY A 611 -12.11 29.90 15.81
C GLY A 611 -12.54 28.75 16.74
N GLU A 612 -12.09 27.50 16.50
CA GLU A 612 -12.30 26.41 17.46
C GLU A 612 -11.37 26.50 18.67
N LYS A 613 -11.62 25.69 19.71
CA LYS A 613 -10.78 25.67 20.91
C LYS A 613 -9.42 25.03 20.64
N PHE A 614 -8.35 25.80 20.88
CA PHE A 614 -6.99 25.34 20.67
C PHE A 614 -6.64 24.19 21.62
N ASN A 615 -6.31 23.02 21.08
CA ASN A 615 -5.81 21.89 21.85
C ASN A 615 -4.48 21.40 21.27
N TYR A 616 -3.42 21.52 22.06
CA TYR A 616 -2.05 21.18 21.66
C TYR A 616 -1.87 19.69 21.38
N ARG A 617 -2.58 18.82 22.12
CA ARG A 617 -2.51 17.36 21.94
C ARG A 617 -3.07 16.94 20.58
N LYS A 618 -4.18 17.55 20.13
CA LYS A 618 -4.73 17.35 18.77
C LYS A 618 -3.74 17.84 17.71
N LEU A 619 -3.30 19.10 17.80
CA LEU A 619 -2.34 19.70 16.86
C LEU A 619 -1.06 18.85 16.72
N TYR A 620 -0.46 18.44 17.84
CA TYR A 620 0.75 17.61 17.84
C TYR A 620 0.50 16.23 17.21
N GLY A 621 -0.67 15.62 17.45
CA GLY A 621 -1.04 14.35 16.82
C GLY A 621 -1.19 14.45 15.30
N ASP A 622 -1.85 15.51 14.82
CA ASP A 622 -2.02 15.77 13.40
C ASP A 622 -0.68 16.07 12.71
N LEU A 623 0.15 16.94 13.30
CA LEU A 623 1.50 17.25 12.81
C LEU A 623 2.39 16.01 12.78
N PHE A 624 2.31 15.14 13.79
CA PHE A 624 3.02 13.87 13.79
C PHE A 624 2.58 13.00 12.61
N ASN A 625 1.27 12.86 12.36
CA ASN A 625 0.75 12.08 11.23
C ASN A 625 1.18 12.64 9.87
N LEU A 626 1.35 13.96 9.74
CA LEU A 626 1.85 14.61 8.52
C LEU A 626 3.36 14.41 8.34
N ASN A 627 4.14 14.60 9.41
CA ASN A 627 5.61 14.43 9.40
C ASN A 627 6.07 12.95 9.38
N VAL A 628 5.14 11.97 9.38
CA VAL A 628 5.47 10.57 9.06
C VAL A 628 5.70 10.36 7.56
N ARG A 629 5.30 11.31 6.70
CA ARG A 629 5.49 11.20 5.24
C ARG A 629 6.94 11.52 4.85
N PRO A 630 7.52 10.80 3.87
CA PRO A 630 8.94 10.94 3.52
C PRO A 630 9.27 12.23 2.76
N ASP A 631 8.26 12.87 2.17
CA ASP A 631 8.37 13.98 1.24
C ASP A 631 7.92 15.34 1.82
N LEU A 632 7.51 15.36 3.09
CA LEU A 632 6.88 16.49 3.78
C LEU A 632 7.38 16.63 5.23
N GLN A 633 7.99 17.77 5.54
CA GLN A 633 8.33 18.18 6.91
C GLN A 633 7.62 19.50 7.26
N ILE A 634 6.94 19.54 8.41
CA ILE A 634 6.23 20.69 8.93
C ILE A 634 6.75 21.08 10.31
N ASP A 635 7.45 22.21 10.37
CA ASP A 635 7.83 22.87 11.62
C ASP A 635 6.71 23.82 12.07
N THR A 636 6.39 23.82 13.37
CA THR A 636 5.28 24.61 13.93
C THR A 636 5.76 25.63 14.96
N ARG A 637 5.24 26.86 14.86
CA ARG A 637 5.45 27.93 15.84
C ARG A 637 4.10 28.47 16.30
N LEU A 638 3.91 28.52 17.61
CA LEU A 638 2.68 29.00 18.24
C LEU A 638 2.87 30.43 18.74
N LYS A 639 1.92 31.32 18.42
CA LYS A 639 1.93 32.73 18.83
C LYS A 639 0.65 33.07 19.60
N PRO A 640 0.64 32.89 20.93
CA PRO A 640 -0.47 33.33 21.77
C PRO A 640 -0.60 34.86 21.76
N LYS A 641 -1.75 35.36 21.34
CA LYS A 641 -2.18 36.76 21.41
C LYS A 641 -3.43 36.91 22.27
N VAL A 642 -3.78 38.15 22.59
CA VAL A 642 -5.07 38.51 23.20
C VAL A 642 -5.81 39.40 22.21
N ASP A 643 -7.06 39.05 21.90
CA ASP A 643 -7.87 39.79 20.92
C ASP A 643 -8.48 41.08 21.51
N ALA A 644 -9.16 41.85 20.66
CA ALA A 644 -9.82 43.10 21.04
C ALA A 644 -10.93 42.93 22.11
N PHE A 645 -11.40 41.70 22.36
CA PHE A 645 -12.41 41.35 23.36
C PHE A 645 -11.80 40.76 24.64
N GLY A 646 -10.47 40.74 24.75
CA GLY A 646 -9.75 40.18 25.91
C GLY A 646 -9.68 38.64 25.92
N ARG A 647 -10.04 37.97 24.82
CA ARG A 647 -9.95 36.51 24.69
C ARG A 647 -8.55 36.10 24.25
N ARG A 648 -8.10 34.94 24.69
CA ARG A 648 -6.83 34.34 24.26
C ARG A 648 -7.02 33.66 22.90
N VAL A 649 -6.15 33.98 21.96
CA VAL A 649 -6.15 33.44 20.60
C VAL A 649 -4.74 32.93 20.28
N ILE A 650 -4.60 31.78 19.64
CA ILE A 650 -3.31 31.14 19.35
C ILE A 650 -3.13 31.09 17.84
N ASP A 651 -2.35 32.01 17.27
CA ASP A 651 -1.96 31.91 15.87
C ASP A 651 -0.95 30.77 15.69
N ILE A 652 -1.04 30.08 14.54
CA ILE A 652 -0.21 28.93 14.21
C ILE A 652 0.56 29.26 12.93
N GLU A 653 1.88 29.31 13.01
CA GLU A 653 2.75 29.38 11.84
C GLU A 653 3.32 28.00 11.53
N LEU A 654 3.07 27.54 10.31
CA LEU A 654 3.55 26.28 9.77
C LEU A 654 4.59 26.60 8.69
N ALA A 655 5.84 26.23 8.95
CA ALA A 655 6.92 26.26 7.98
C ALA A 655 7.03 24.85 7.37
N VAL A 656 6.69 24.76 6.09
CA VAL A 656 6.66 23.52 5.32
C VAL A 656 7.90 23.44 4.45
N GLU A 657 8.64 22.36 4.61
CA GLU A 657 9.68 21.93 3.68
C GLU A 657 9.18 20.67 2.98
N ASP A 658 8.85 20.79 1.70
CA ASP A 658 8.42 19.67 0.86
C ASP A 658 9.37 19.42 -0.32
N SER A 659 9.41 18.16 -0.72
CA SER A 659 10.20 17.65 -1.84
C SER A 659 9.30 17.16 -2.97
N TYR A 660 9.88 16.87 -4.15
CA TYR A 660 9.08 16.39 -5.27
C TYR A 660 8.53 14.99 -4.95
N PRO A 661 7.20 14.77 -4.93
CA PRO A 661 6.57 13.62 -4.28
C PRO A 661 6.55 12.37 -5.18
N MET A 662 7.65 12.10 -5.88
CA MET A 662 7.81 11.00 -6.82
C MET A 662 9.05 10.17 -6.45
N HIS A 663 8.82 8.91 -6.11
CA HIS A 663 9.85 7.97 -5.68
C HIS A 663 10.03 6.86 -6.71
N LEU A 664 11.25 6.37 -6.84
CA LEU A 664 11.60 5.26 -7.74
C LEU A 664 12.35 4.18 -6.95
N ALA A 665 11.80 2.98 -6.91
CA ALA A 665 12.52 1.78 -6.49
C ALA A 665 12.92 0.95 -7.71
N LEU A 666 14.14 0.45 -7.74
CA LEU A 666 14.63 -0.55 -8.68
C LEU A 666 15.22 -1.69 -7.88
N SER A 667 14.81 -2.92 -8.15
CA SER A 667 15.40 -4.11 -7.53
C SER A 667 15.70 -5.21 -8.54
N ILE A 668 16.65 -6.06 -8.18
CA ILE A 668 16.97 -7.30 -8.88
C ILE A 668 17.22 -8.40 -7.85
N ALA A 669 16.55 -9.55 -8.01
CA ALA A 669 16.66 -10.71 -7.13
C ALA A 669 16.71 -12.00 -7.96
N ASN A 670 17.18 -13.11 -7.37
CA ASN A 670 17.04 -14.45 -7.96
C ASN A 670 15.85 -15.23 -7.35
N SER A 671 14.68 -14.60 -7.31
CA SER A 671 13.43 -15.18 -6.80
C SER A 671 12.50 -15.59 -7.95
N GLY A 672 13.00 -16.46 -8.83
CA GLY A 672 12.28 -17.04 -9.97
C GLY A 672 12.59 -18.53 -10.11
N THR A 673 11.81 -19.24 -10.92
CA THR A 673 11.92 -20.70 -11.12
C THR A 673 12.75 -21.04 -12.36
N GLU A 674 13.21 -22.29 -12.50
CA GLU A 674 13.98 -22.74 -13.68
C GLU A 674 13.19 -22.53 -15.00
N GLU A 675 11.87 -22.71 -15.01
CA GLU A 675 11.02 -22.56 -16.21
C GLU A 675 10.85 -21.11 -16.63
N THR A 676 10.84 -20.19 -15.67
CA THR A 676 10.57 -18.76 -15.88
C THR A 676 11.83 -17.89 -15.81
N GLY A 677 12.99 -18.53 -15.62
CA GLY A 677 14.28 -17.91 -15.36
C GLY A 677 14.43 -17.48 -13.90
N ASP A 678 15.60 -17.72 -13.31
CA ASP A 678 15.84 -17.51 -11.87
C ASP A 678 15.71 -16.03 -11.46
N TRP A 679 15.87 -15.09 -12.39
CA TRP A 679 16.03 -13.67 -12.08
C TRP A 679 14.74 -12.86 -12.22
N ARG A 680 14.57 -11.89 -11.32
CA ARG A 680 13.47 -10.91 -11.32
C ARG A 680 14.05 -9.52 -11.20
N ALA A 681 13.83 -8.68 -12.21
CA ALA A 681 14.08 -7.25 -12.17
C ALA A 681 12.73 -6.53 -11.99
N ARG A 682 12.59 -5.70 -10.96
CA ARG A 682 11.36 -4.99 -10.59
C ARG A 682 11.63 -3.48 -10.54
N GLY A 683 10.73 -2.69 -11.10
CA GLY A 683 10.79 -1.23 -11.10
C GLY A 683 9.47 -0.64 -10.63
N THR A 684 9.49 0.02 -9.47
CA THR A 684 8.31 0.58 -8.79
C THR A 684 8.39 2.10 -8.81
N LEU A 685 7.42 2.74 -9.47
CA LEU A 685 7.25 4.19 -9.49
C LEU A 685 6.07 4.56 -8.59
N GLN A 686 6.33 5.39 -7.58
CA GLN A 686 5.31 5.85 -6.64
C GLN A 686 5.18 7.38 -6.71
N HIS A 687 3.95 7.88 -6.86
CA HIS A 687 3.64 9.30 -6.74
C HIS A 687 2.73 9.51 -5.52
N LEU A 688 3.26 10.19 -4.51
CA LEU A 688 2.52 10.63 -3.34
C LEU A 688 1.74 11.92 -3.69
N ASN A 689 0.57 12.13 -3.09
CA ASN A 689 -0.22 13.35 -3.24
C ASN A 689 -0.59 13.74 -4.69
N LEU A 690 -0.85 12.76 -5.58
CA LEU A 690 -1.04 12.97 -7.02
C LEU A 690 -2.18 13.97 -7.37
N THR A 691 -3.30 13.93 -6.64
CA THR A 691 -4.46 14.82 -6.84
C THR A 691 -4.54 15.93 -5.79
N ASP A 692 -3.45 16.14 -5.04
CA ASP A 692 -3.37 17.00 -3.85
C ASP A 692 -4.41 16.65 -2.78
N ARG A 693 -4.58 15.35 -2.51
CA ARG A 693 -5.53 14.80 -1.54
C ARG A 693 -4.92 13.74 -0.63
N ASN A 694 -3.60 13.66 -0.55
CA ASN A 694 -2.85 12.64 0.18
C ASN A 694 -3.15 11.21 -0.31
N ASP A 695 -3.51 11.14 -1.59
CA ASP A 695 -3.61 9.95 -2.40
C ASP A 695 -2.23 9.41 -2.77
N THR A 696 -2.17 8.19 -3.29
CA THR A 696 -0.93 7.52 -3.67
C THR A 696 -1.17 6.65 -4.89
N LEU A 697 -0.49 6.96 -5.99
CA LEU A 697 -0.42 6.12 -7.17
C LEU A 697 0.88 5.31 -7.11
N THR A 698 0.78 3.99 -7.16
CA THR A 698 1.94 3.10 -7.33
C THR A 698 1.78 2.36 -8.66
N ILE A 699 2.85 2.30 -9.44
CA ILE A 699 2.95 1.52 -10.67
C ILE A 699 4.19 0.65 -10.54
N GLU A 700 4.08 -0.64 -10.81
CA GLU A 700 5.20 -1.56 -10.74
C GLU A 700 5.26 -2.43 -11.99
N TYR A 701 6.46 -2.55 -12.54
CA TYR A 701 6.76 -3.44 -13.66
C TYR A 701 7.82 -4.46 -13.23
N MET A 702 7.59 -5.75 -13.50
CA MET A 702 8.52 -6.83 -13.20
C MET A 702 8.77 -7.69 -14.45
N THR A 703 10.00 -8.17 -14.61
CA THR A 703 10.42 -9.01 -15.75
C THR A 703 11.68 -9.82 -15.43
N ASP A 704 11.98 -10.85 -16.21
CA ASP A 704 13.28 -11.53 -16.17
C ASP A 704 14.31 -10.78 -17.03
N PRO A 705 15.43 -10.29 -16.46
CA PRO A 705 16.48 -9.63 -17.23
C PRO A 705 17.25 -10.58 -18.18
N GLY A 706 17.14 -11.91 -18.01
CA GLY A 706 17.68 -12.93 -18.91
C GLY A 706 16.88 -13.10 -20.20
N GLY A 707 15.55 -12.96 -20.12
CA GLY A 707 14.63 -12.98 -21.25
C GLY A 707 13.29 -12.31 -20.92
N PHE A 708 13.08 -11.10 -21.47
CA PHE A 708 11.83 -10.33 -21.31
C PHE A 708 10.56 -11.06 -21.80
N ASP A 709 10.70 -12.10 -22.62
CA ASP A 709 9.60 -12.95 -23.10
C ASP A 709 9.23 -14.09 -22.10
N ASN A 710 9.99 -14.28 -21.01
CA ASN A 710 9.81 -15.38 -20.03
C ASN A 710 8.82 -15.00 -18.89
N VAL A 711 8.97 -13.78 -18.37
CA VAL A 711 8.03 -13.14 -17.44
C VAL A 711 8.02 -11.64 -17.72
N SER A 712 6.82 -11.08 -17.82
CA SER A 712 6.57 -9.65 -18.01
C SER A 712 5.25 -9.34 -17.35
N SER A 713 5.25 -8.37 -16.45
CA SER A 713 4.08 -8.13 -15.61
C SER A 713 4.00 -6.69 -15.11
N LEU A 714 2.78 -6.16 -15.05
CA LEU A 714 2.49 -4.76 -14.77
C LEU A 714 1.34 -4.67 -13.76
N SER A 715 1.60 -4.04 -12.63
CA SER A 715 0.58 -3.73 -11.62
C SER A 715 0.46 -2.22 -11.38
N MET A 716 -0.73 -1.79 -10.99
CA MET A 716 -1.03 -0.42 -10.63
C MET A 716 -1.99 -0.39 -9.45
N SER A 717 -1.77 0.53 -8.52
CA SER A 717 -2.73 0.82 -7.45
C SER A 717 -2.88 2.32 -7.22
N TYR A 718 -4.09 2.70 -6.83
CA TYR A 718 -4.43 4.05 -6.43
C TYR A 718 -5.15 4.00 -5.09
N TYR A 719 -4.47 4.48 -4.06
CA TYR A 719 -5.02 4.70 -2.72
C TYR A 719 -5.49 6.14 -2.58
N THR A 720 -6.66 6.37 -1.99
CA THR A 720 -7.15 7.71 -1.63
C THR A 720 -7.82 7.69 -0.24
N PRO A 721 -7.47 8.61 0.68
CA PRO A 721 -8.11 8.70 1.98
C PRO A 721 -9.52 9.30 1.88
N ILE A 722 -10.46 8.79 2.68
CA ILE A 722 -11.85 9.26 2.75
C ILE A 722 -12.14 9.75 4.17
N GLY A 723 -11.74 11.00 4.45
CA GLY A 723 -11.73 11.55 5.80
C GLY A 723 -10.52 11.06 6.59
N ALA A 724 -10.61 11.10 7.92
CA ALA A 724 -9.47 10.83 8.81
C ALA A 724 -9.27 9.34 9.16
N ASP A 725 -10.30 8.49 9.02
CA ASP A 725 -10.29 7.10 9.52
C ASP A 725 -10.47 6.03 8.45
N LYS A 726 -10.64 6.39 7.17
CA LYS A 726 -10.94 5.44 6.07
C LYS A 726 -10.04 5.68 4.86
N GLY A 727 -9.83 4.63 4.08
CA GLY A 727 -9.18 4.71 2.78
C GLY A 727 -9.88 3.83 1.75
N LEU A 728 -9.78 4.22 0.48
CA LEU A 728 -10.22 3.44 -0.66
C LEU A 728 -9.00 3.13 -1.54
N THR A 729 -8.75 1.85 -1.79
CA THR A 729 -7.70 1.37 -2.69
C THR A 729 -8.35 0.73 -3.90
N PHE A 730 -8.04 1.23 -5.09
CA PHE A 730 -8.24 0.50 -6.34
C PHE A 730 -6.91 -0.12 -6.77
N TYR A 731 -6.92 -1.34 -7.28
CA TYR A 731 -5.75 -1.94 -7.91
C TYR A 731 -6.15 -2.79 -9.12
N THR A 732 -5.22 -2.89 -10.05
CA THR A 732 -5.37 -3.61 -11.31
C THR A 732 -4.00 -4.10 -11.76
N GLY A 733 -3.95 -5.18 -12.50
CA GLY A 733 -2.69 -5.65 -13.06
C GLY A 733 -2.87 -6.78 -14.05
N TRP A 734 -1.77 -7.12 -14.70
CA TRP A 734 -1.68 -8.10 -15.76
C TRP A 734 -0.32 -8.81 -15.70
N SER A 735 -0.31 -10.09 -16.06
CA SER A 735 0.90 -10.92 -16.13
C SER A 735 0.92 -11.83 -17.35
N GLU A 736 2.13 -12.07 -17.86
CA GLU A 736 2.47 -13.17 -18.76
C GLU A 736 3.13 -14.39 -18.05
N SER A 737 3.36 -14.34 -16.72
CA SER A 737 3.61 -15.54 -15.86
C SER A 737 3.59 -15.17 -14.35
N ASP A 738 3.88 -16.11 -13.45
CA ASP A 738 3.63 -16.02 -12.00
C ASP A 738 4.20 -14.77 -11.27
N PHE A 739 3.45 -14.21 -10.29
CA PHE A 739 3.96 -13.25 -9.31
C PHE A 739 3.83 -13.75 -7.87
N ASP A 740 4.83 -13.40 -7.05
CA ASP A 740 4.63 -13.14 -5.62
C ASP A 740 4.61 -11.62 -5.30
N ASP A 741 3.87 -11.30 -4.25
CA ASP A 741 3.95 -10.07 -3.46
C ASP A 741 3.74 -8.74 -4.23
N ILE A 742 2.46 -8.40 -4.44
CA ILE A 742 2.02 -7.08 -4.94
C ILE A 742 1.27 -6.28 -3.86
N PHE A 743 0.56 -6.96 -2.94
CA PHE A 743 0.03 -6.37 -1.70
C PHE A 743 0.09 -7.39 -0.55
N PRO A 744 0.10 -6.95 0.72
CA PRO A 744 0.01 -7.83 1.90
C PRO A 744 -1.26 -8.69 2.03
N LEU A 745 -2.11 -8.70 1.00
CA LEU A 745 -3.37 -9.44 0.86
C LEU A 745 -3.48 -10.19 -0.48
N LEU A 746 -2.46 -10.13 -1.36
CA LEU A 746 -2.57 -10.55 -2.76
C LEU A 746 -1.29 -11.19 -3.30
N ASP A 747 -1.41 -12.50 -3.46
CA ASP A 747 -0.46 -13.36 -4.14
C ASP A 747 -1.14 -13.81 -5.46
N ILE A 748 -0.57 -13.41 -6.62
CA ILE A 748 -1.25 -13.41 -7.93
C ILE A 748 -0.43 -14.16 -8.98
N TYR A 749 -0.78 -15.42 -9.15
CA TYR A 749 -0.15 -16.40 -10.01
C TYR A 749 -0.87 -16.63 -11.35
N GLY A 750 -0.12 -17.11 -12.35
CA GLY A 750 -0.54 -17.46 -13.71
C GLY A 750 -0.71 -16.28 -14.68
N GLU A 751 -0.74 -16.60 -15.98
CA GLU A 751 -1.07 -15.64 -17.05
C GLU A 751 -2.47 -15.06 -16.82
N GLY A 752 -2.66 -13.75 -17.03
CA GLY A 752 -3.98 -13.14 -16.99
C GLY A 752 -4.02 -11.74 -16.42
N TYR A 753 -5.14 -11.38 -15.80
CA TYR A 753 -5.37 -10.04 -15.27
C TYR A 753 -6.31 -10.06 -14.06
N TYR A 754 -6.17 -9.04 -13.23
CA TYR A 754 -7.01 -8.85 -12.05
C TYR A 754 -7.40 -7.38 -11.89
N PHE A 755 -8.54 -7.17 -11.24
CA PHE A 755 -8.95 -5.86 -10.75
C PHE A 755 -9.59 -6.03 -9.38
N GLY A 756 -9.39 -5.06 -8.49
CA GLY A 756 -10.00 -5.10 -7.18
C GLY A 756 -10.15 -3.74 -6.53
N LEU A 757 -10.99 -3.74 -5.49
CA LEU A 757 -11.35 -2.59 -4.71
C LEU A 757 -11.31 -2.98 -3.23
N GLN A 758 -10.69 -2.15 -2.39
CA GLN A 758 -10.65 -2.32 -0.94
C GLN A 758 -11.07 -1.03 -0.24
N LEU A 759 -11.95 -1.15 0.74
CA LEU A 759 -12.33 -0.09 1.67
C LEU A 759 -11.75 -0.44 3.04
N SER A 760 -10.82 0.35 3.54
CA SER A 760 -10.24 0.21 4.87
C SER A 760 -10.86 1.23 5.85
N LYS A 761 -10.95 0.84 7.13
CA LYS A 761 -11.35 1.71 8.23
C LYS A 761 -10.52 1.41 9.48
N VAL A 762 -9.89 2.42 10.06
CA VAL A 762 -9.25 2.35 11.37
C VAL A 762 -10.34 2.28 12.45
N LEU A 763 -10.60 1.08 12.99
CA LEU A 763 -11.60 0.87 14.04
C LEU A 763 -11.20 1.54 15.36
N LYS A 764 -9.91 1.47 15.70
CA LYS A 764 -9.37 2.08 16.93
C LYS A 764 -7.88 2.32 16.80
N SER A 765 -7.46 3.58 16.88
CA SER A 765 -6.05 3.93 17.01
C SER A 765 -5.78 4.48 18.41
N THR A 766 -4.73 3.98 19.05
CA THR A 766 -4.24 4.45 20.36
C THR A 766 -2.79 4.91 20.23
N LYS A 767 -2.19 5.36 21.34
CA LYS A 767 -0.75 5.61 21.42
C LYS A 767 0.12 4.34 21.28
N ASN A 768 -0.43 3.15 21.55
CA ASN A 768 0.33 1.90 21.61
C ASN A 768 0.07 0.95 20.42
N TYR A 769 -1.14 0.95 19.88
CA TYR A 769 -1.55 0.07 18.78
C TYR A 769 -2.62 0.72 17.90
N SER A 770 -2.74 0.24 16.67
CA SER A 770 -3.88 0.46 15.77
C SER A 770 -4.59 -0.85 15.48
N LEU A 771 -5.91 -0.77 15.27
CA LEU A 771 -6.77 -1.85 14.80
C LEU A 771 -7.54 -1.33 13.59
N ASP A 772 -7.52 -2.07 12.49
CA ASP A 772 -8.15 -1.73 11.22
C ASP A 772 -9.04 -2.87 10.71
N LEU A 773 -10.05 -2.51 9.93
CA LEU A 773 -10.97 -3.41 9.25
C LEU A 773 -10.96 -3.05 7.77
N THR A 774 -10.67 -4.02 6.92
CA THR A 774 -10.67 -3.85 5.46
C THR A 774 -11.68 -4.79 4.82
N GLY A 775 -12.57 -4.26 3.99
CA GLY A 775 -13.44 -5.05 3.12
C GLY A 775 -12.96 -4.94 1.68
N GLY A 776 -12.77 -6.08 1.00
CA GLY A 776 -12.25 -6.15 -0.36
C GLY A 776 -13.16 -6.90 -1.32
N TRP A 777 -12.98 -6.63 -2.61
CA TRP A 777 -13.45 -7.50 -3.70
C TRP A 777 -12.38 -7.56 -4.78
N ILE A 778 -12.02 -8.78 -5.18
CA ILE A 778 -11.02 -9.05 -6.20
C ILE A 778 -11.66 -9.91 -7.29
N TYR A 779 -11.64 -9.45 -8.53
CA TYR A 779 -11.90 -10.28 -9.69
C TYR A 779 -10.56 -10.66 -10.34
N ARG A 780 -10.43 -11.91 -10.76
CA ARG A 780 -9.23 -12.44 -11.38
C ARG A 780 -9.58 -13.36 -12.53
N TYR A 781 -8.92 -13.17 -13.65
CA TYR A 781 -8.86 -14.12 -14.76
C TYR A 781 -7.45 -14.71 -14.78
N THR A 782 -7.37 -16.04 -14.74
CA THR A 782 -6.11 -16.77 -14.90
C THR A 782 -6.26 -17.80 -16.02
N GLU A 783 -5.22 -17.93 -16.84
CA GLU A 783 -5.11 -18.88 -17.93
C GLU A 783 -3.88 -19.76 -17.71
N ASN A 784 -4.06 -21.07 -17.74
CA ASN A 784 -3.00 -22.05 -17.59
C ASN A 784 -2.90 -22.89 -18.88
N THR A 785 -1.68 -23.05 -19.39
CA THR A 785 -1.36 -24.06 -20.40
C THR A 785 -0.40 -25.08 -19.81
N SER A 786 -0.53 -26.34 -20.25
CA SER A 786 0.34 -27.43 -19.79
C SER A 786 0.62 -28.34 -20.97
N ASP A 787 1.89 -28.54 -21.32
CA ASP A 787 2.31 -29.50 -22.34
C ASP A 787 2.88 -30.73 -21.64
N VAL A 788 2.21 -31.87 -21.79
CA VAL A 788 2.67 -33.14 -21.22
C VAL A 788 3.02 -34.07 -22.38
N ALA A 789 4.31 -34.40 -22.48
CA ALA A 789 4.87 -35.31 -23.48
C ALA A 789 4.59 -34.94 -24.96
N GLY A 790 4.47 -33.64 -25.28
CA GLY A 790 4.19 -33.17 -26.64
C GLY A 790 2.70 -33.20 -27.01
N VAL A 791 1.83 -33.37 -26.00
CA VAL A 791 0.39 -33.11 -26.09
C VAL A 791 0.10 -31.87 -25.26
N THR A 792 -0.03 -30.73 -25.93
CA THR A 792 -0.57 -29.53 -25.32
C THR A 792 -1.99 -29.82 -24.83
N SER A 793 -2.23 -29.72 -23.53
CA SER A 793 -3.56 -29.86 -22.94
C SER A 793 -4.48 -28.75 -23.44
N ASP A 794 -5.79 -28.98 -23.44
CA ASP A 794 -6.76 -27.92 -23.74
C ASP A 794 -6.51 -26.74 -22.77
N ARG A 795 -6.34 -25.55 -23.35
CA ARG A 795 -6.08 -24.27 -22.66
C ARG A 795 -7.10 -24.06 -21.54
N ARG A 796 -6.67 -24.09 -20.28
CA ARG A 796 -7.57 -24.03 -19.12
C ARG A 796 -7.61 -22.62 -18.55
N ASP A 797 -8.69 -21.89 -18.80
CA ASP A 797 -8.93 -20.60 -18.16
C ASP A 797 -9.94 -20.68 -17.00
N ILE A 798 -9.84 -19.73 -16.05
CA ILE A 798 -10.73 -19.66 -14.89
C ILE A 798 -10.94 -18.21 -14.42
N LYS A 799 -12.19 -17.87 -14.09
CA LYS A 799 -12.58 -16.60 -13.46
C LYS A 799 -12.93 -16.80 -12.00
N LEU A 800 -12.26 -16.06 -11.12
CA LEU A 800 -12.55 -15.98 -9.70
C LEU A 800 -13.12 -14.61 -9.37
N SER A 801 -14.09 -14.57 -8.46
CA SER A 801 -14.72 -13.34 -7.98
C SER A 801 -14.85 -13.43 -6.47
N MET A 802 -13.89 -12.79 -5.79
CA MET A 802 -13.51 -13.06 -4.42
C MET A 802 -13.75 -11.83 -3.53
N PRO A 803 -14.91 -11.71 -2.88
CA PRO A 803 -15.06 -10.82 -1.74
C PRO A 803 -14.19 -11.28 -0.56
N SER A 804 -13.65 -10.32 0.19
CA SER A 804 -12.82 -10.58 1.37
C SER A 804 -13.09 -9.59 2.50
N VAL A 805 -12.81 -10.02 3.73
CA VAL A 805 -12.79 -9.16 4.92
C VAL A 805 -11.54 -9.47 5.74
N ALA A 806 -10.81 -8.43 6.14
CA ALA A 806 -9.59 -8.53 6.92
C ALA A 806 -9.63 -7.66 8.17
N LEU A 807 -9.12 -8.19 9.28
CA LEU A 807 -8.90 -7.46 10.53
C LEU A 807 -7.40 -7.34 10.79
N GLY A 808 -6.87 -6.12 10.73
CA GLY A 808 -5.46 -5.81 10.96
C GLY A 808 -5.18 -5.28 12.37
N TYR A 809 -4.01 -5.63 12.90
CA TYR A 809 -3.46 -5.13 14.16
C TYR A 809 -2.00 -4.72 13.96
N SER A 810 -1.64 -3.53 14.45
CA SER A 810 -0.27 -3.02 14.37
C SER A 810 0.17 -2.32 15.67
N ALA A 811 1.24 -2.81 16.31
CA ALA A 811 1.83 -2.16 17.47
C ALA A 811 2.71 -0.97 17.06
N LYS A 812 2.35 0.23 17.55
CA LYS A 812 3.11 1.47 17.33
C LYS A 812 4.39 1.52 18.18
N ASN A 813 4.31 1.07 19.44
CA ASN A 813 5.41 1.08 20.40
C ASN A 813 5.86 -0.33 20.77
N PHE A 814 7.11 -0.47 21.22
CA PHE A 814 7.57 -1.69 21.89
C PHE A 814 6.79 -1.91 23.19
N ASP A 815 6.38 -3.14 23.44
CA ASP A 815 5.73 -3.58 24.67
C ASP A 815 6.71 -3.63 25.86
N ARG A 816 6.19 -3.95 27.06
CA ARG A 816 6.98 -4.08 28.29
C ARG A 816 8.09 -5.15 28.24
N TYR A 817 8.01 -6.07 27.28
CA TYR A 817 9.00 -7.11 27.03
C TYR A 817 10.00 -6.73 25.93
N GLY A 818 9.85 -5.55 25.32
CA GLY A 818 10.74 -5.06 24.27
C GLY A 818 10.41 -5.60 22.87
N GLY A 819 9.17 -6.03 22.61
CA GLY A 819 8.74 -6.47 21.28
C GLY A 819 7.58 -5.66 20.69
N ARG A 820 7.46 -5.66 19.35
CA ARG A 820 6.32 -5.11 18.59
C ARG A 820 5.64 -6.25 17.86
N ASN A 821 4.31 -6.33 17.97
CA ASN A 821 3.50 -7.32 17.25
C ASN A 821 2.76 -6.67 16.10
N PHE A 822 2.61 -7.42 15.02
CA PHE A 822 1.77 -7.13 13.87
C PHE A 822 0.97 -8.39 13.57
N GLY A 823 -0.22 -8.24 13.00
CA GLY A 823 -0.94 -9.40 12.48
C GLY A 823 -2.20 -9.00 11.75
N SER A 824 -2.63 -9.87 10.85
CA SER A 824 -3.88 -9.75 10.11
C SER A 824 -4.56 -11.11 10.03
N PHE A 825 -5.88 -11.10 10.13
CA PHE A 825 -6.70 -12.24 9.76
C PHE A 825 -7.60 -11.84 8.60
N THR A 826 -7.49 -12.53 7.48
CA THR A 826 -8.27 -12.32 6.26
C THR A 826 -9.15 -13.53 6.01
N LEU A 827 -10.43 -13.30 5.74
CA LEU A 827 -11.37 -14.31 5.25
C LEU A 827 -11.79 -13.91 3.83
N THR A 828 -11.49 -14.76 2.86
CA THR A 828 -11.82 -14.60 1.44
C THR A 828 -12.76 -15.73 1.03
N GLY A 829 -13.75 -15.47 0.18
CA GLY A 829 -14.61 -16.53 -0.36
C GLY A 829 -14.80 -16.42 -1.86
N ASN A 830 -15.05 -17.53 -2.54
CA ASN A 830 -15.45 -17.56 -3.95
C ASN A 830 -16.78 -18.30 -4.10
N PHE A 831 -17.60 -17.90 -5.07
CA PHE A 831 -18.92 -18.48 -5.30
C PHE A 831 -19.12 -18.84 -6.77
N ALA A 832 -18.95 -20.12 -7.10
CA ALA A 832 -19.09 -20.64 -8.46
C ALA A 832 -20.37 -20.17 -9.17
N GLY A 833 -20.21 -19.67 -10.40
CA GLY A 833 -21.30 -19.15 -11.24
C GLY A 833 -21.97 -17.86 -10.73
N LYS A 834 -21.46 -17.23 -9.67
CA LYS A 834 -22.01 -15.98 -9.09
C LYS A 834 -21.00 -14.85 -9.22
N PHE A 835 -21.51 -13.62 -9.32
CA PHE A 835 -20.72 -12.38 -9.34
C PHE A 835 -19.55 -12.32 -10.35
N GLY A 836 -19.63 -13.06 -11.46
CA GLY A 836 -18.57 -13.13 -12.47
C GLY A 836 -17.55 -14.25 -12.29
N SER A 837 -17.61 -15.04 -11.20
CA SER A 837 -16.86 -16.30 -11.12
C SER A 837 -17.44 -17.32 -12.10
N ASP A 838 -16.59 -18.15 -12.70
CA ASP A 838 -17.01 -19.23 -13.59
C ASP A 838 -17.78 -20.33 -12.84
N SER A 839 -18.51 -21.18 -13.57
CA SER A 839 -19.32 -22.26 -12.98
C SER A 839 -18.47 -23.38 -12.38
N THR A 840 -19.02 -24.16 -11.45
CA THR A 840 -18.41 -25.37 -10.85
C THR A 840 -17.82 -26.33 -11.89
N ALA A 841 -18.45 -26.49 -13.06
CA ALA A 841 -17.91 -27.32 -14.13
C ALA A 841 -16.52 -26.86 -14.64
N GLN A 842 -16.23 -25.55 -14.62
CA GLN A 842 -14.91 -25.01 -14.99
C GLN A 842 -13.89 -25.15 -13.86
N PHE A 843 -14.31 -25.05 -12.59
CA PHE A 843 -13.44 -25.37 -11.46
C PHE A 843 -13.03 -26.85 -11.48
N ILE A 844 -13.99 -27.76 -11.71
CA ILE A 844 -13.76 -29.20 -11.91
C ILE A 844 -12.84 -29.50 -13.11
N ASN A 845 -12.90 -28.69 -14.18
CA ASN A 845 -11.96 -28.82 -15.32
C ASN A 845 -10.53 -28.40 -14.96
N GLN A 846 -10.34 -27.49 -14.00
CA GLN A 846 -9.03 -27.07 -13.50
C GLN A 846 -8.48 -28.11 -12.51
N ASN A 847 -9.20 -28.36 -11.42
CA ASN A 847 -8.94 -29.37 -10.41
C ASN A 847 -10.24 -30.15 -10.17
N LYS A 848 -10.23 -31.48 -10.37
CA LYS A 848 -11.45 -32.32 -10.41
C LYS A 848 -12.30 -32.23 -9.14
N ASP A 849 -11.65 -31.98 -8.02
CA ASP A 849 -12.25 -31.97 -6.70
C ASP A 849 -12.52 -30.55 -6.18
N ALA A 850 -12.23 -29.51 -6.98
CA ALA A 850 -12.55 -28.12 -6.67
C ALA A 850 -13.97 -27.76 -7.14
N THR A 851 -14.86 -27.42 -6.21
CA THR A 851 -16.24 -27.04 -6.54
C THR A 851 -16.36 -25.58 -6.99
N GLY A 852 -15.39 -24.75 -6.59
CA GLY A 852 -15.41 -23.30 -6.77
C GLY A 852 -16.31 -22.55 -5.78
N GLU A 853 -16.93 -23.24 -4.81
CA GLU A 853 -17.61 -22.64 -3.67
C GLU A 853 -16.75 -22.86 -2.41
N PHE A 854 -15.82 -21.94 -2.16
CA PHE A 854 -14.79 -22.09 -1.12
C PHE A 854 -14.63 -20.85 -0.25
N TRP A 855 -14.12 -21.04 0.96
CA TRP A 855 -13.60 -20.04 1.87
C TRP A 855 -12.12 -20.31 2.18
N ILE A 856 -11.34 -19.24 2.20
CA ILE A 856 -9.92 -19.23 2.57
C ILE A 856 -9.75 -18.31 3.76
N GLY A 857 -9.28 -18.86 4.88
CA GLY A 857 -8.87 -18.11 6.06
C GLY A 857 -7.35 -18.00 6.13
N THR A 858 -6.82 -16.79 5.99
CA THR A 858 -5.38 -16.50 6.07
C THR A 858 -5.07 -15.73 7.36
N LEU A 859 -4.19 -16.27 8.19
CA LEU A 859 -3.68 -15.64 9.41
C LEU A 859 -2.19 -15.31 9.22
N ARG A 860 -1.82 -14.03 9.23
CA ARG A 860 -0.42 -13.56 9.24
C ARG A 860 -0.14 -12.92 10.60
N MET A 861 1.00 -13.24 11.23
CA MET A 861 1.45 -12.69 12.51
C MET A 861 2.96 -12.49 12.49
N ALA A 862 3.43 -11.32 12.91
CA ALA A 862 4.87 -11.04 13.02
C ALA A 862 5.20 -10.37 14.36
N ARG A 863 6.35 -10.72 14.95
CA ARG A 863 6.88 -10.08 16.15
C ARG A 863 8.36 -9.73 15.98
N LEU A 864 8.67 -8.44 16.09
CA LEU A 864 10.04 -7.95 16.23
C LEU A 864 10.37 -7.80 17.72
N GLN A 865 11.29 -8.60 18.23
CA GLN A 865 11.69 -8.67 19.64
C GLN A 865 13.13 -8.17 19.84
N LYS A 866 13.37 -7.26 20.78
CA LYS A 866 14.74 -6.92 21.23
C LYS A 866 15.24 -8.00 22.20
N LEU A 867 16.42 -8.56 21.96
CA LEU A 867 16.95 -9.65 22.80
C LEU A 867 17.60 -9.17 24.10
N PHE A 868 18.18 -7.97 24.11
CA PHE A 868 18.89 -7.41 25.26
C PHE A 868 18.36 -6.02 25.62
N ARG A 869 18.50 -5.63 26.90
CA ARG A 869 18.11 -4.32 27.43
C ARG A 869 19.34 -3.48 27.77
N GLY A 870 19.28 -2.18 27.51
CA GLY A 870 20.33 -1.22 27.84
C GLY A 870 20.99 -0.62 26.61
N GLU A 871 21.48 0.61 26.75
CA GLU A 871 21.94 1.45 25.65
C GLU A 871 23.41 1.19 25.26
N GLN A 872 24.21 0.58 26.14
CA GLN A 872 25.67 0.48 25.99
C GLN A 872 26.26 -0.95 25.93
N ASN A 873 25.45 -2.03 25.87
CA ASN A 873 25.92 -3.36 25.45
C ASN A 873 24.74 -4.36 25.30
N PRO A 874 24.90 -5.41 24.48
CA PRO A 874 24.64 -5.36 23.05
C PRO A 874 23.12 -5.19 22.73
N GLY A 875 22.45 -4.19 23.31
CA GLY A 875 21.00 -3.90 23.22
C GLY A 875 20.39 -3.64 21.83
N LYS A 876 21.14 -3.92 20.76
CA LYS A 876 20.75 -3.76 19.35
C LYS A 876 20.44 -5.08 18.64
N TRP A 877 20.72 -6.26 19.23
CA TRP A 877 20.28 -7.55 18.62
C TRP A 877 18.75 -7.64 18.64
N THR A 878 18.19 -8.06 17.51
CA THR A 878 16.75 -8.29 17.36
C THR A 878 16.48 -9.72 16.89
N MET A 879 15.31 -10.21 17.25
CA MET A 879 14.77 -11.48 16.78
C MET A 879 13.45 -11.16 16.07
N PHE A 880 13.38 -11.49 14.81
CA PHE A 880 12.18 -11.42 13.99
C PHE A 880 11.53 -12.80 13.99
N MET A 881 10.25 -12.83 14.31
CA MET A 881 9.40 -14.01 14.21
C MET A 881 8.29 -13.69 13.23
N GLU A 882 8.05 -14.57 12.28
CA GLU A 882 6.90 -14.52 11.38
C GLU A 882 6.19 -15.88 11.43
N PHE A 883 4.86 -15.83 11.37
CA PHE A 883 4.00 -17.00 11.22
C PHE A 883 2.90 -16.63 10.24
N GLU A 884 2.68 -17.48 9.25
CA GLU A 884 1.56 -17.39 8.34
C GLU A 884 0.88 -18.75 8.20
N GLY A 885 -0.43 -18.74 8.08
CA GLY A 885 -1.20 -19.94 7.76
C GLY A 885 -2.40 -19.63 6.88
N GLN A 886 -2.64 -20.50 5.90
CA GLN A 886 -3.83 -20.56 5.07
C GLN A 886 -4.61 -21.83 5.39
N ALA A 887 -5.91 -21.72 5.59
CA ALA A 887 -6.83 -22.84 5.68
C ALA A 887 -7.97 -22.67 4.67
N ALA A 888 -8.21 -23.68 3.86
CA ALA A 888 -9.31 -23.78 2.89
C ALA A 888 -10.34 -24.84 3.33
N ASP A 889 -11.60 -24.67 2.94
CA ASP A 889 -12.68 -25.64 3.20
C ASP A 889 -13.10 -26.48 1.97
N ASP A 890 -12.47 -26.25 0.82
CA ASP A 890 -12.63 -26.99 -0.44
C ASP A 890 -11.26 -27.16 -1.12
N SER A 891 -11.18 -28.07 -2.10
CA SER A 891 -9.99 -28.18 -2.95
C SER A 891 -9.86 -26.92 -3.82
N LEU A 892 -8.65 -26.38 -3.94
CA LEU A 892 -8.42 -25.11 -4.62
C LEU A 892 -7.88 -25.31 -6.04
N VAL A 893 -7.97 -24.25 -6.85
CA VAL A 893 -7.25 -24.14 -8.12
C VAL A 893 -5.89 -23.49 -7.87
N SER A 894 -4.86 -23.86 -8.63
CA SER A 894 -3.46 -23.43 -8.42
C SER A 894 -3.26 -21.91 -8.31
N ALA A 895 -4.14 -21.12 -8.93
CA ALA A 895 -4.18 -19.67 -8.81
C ALA A 895 -4.35 -19.16 -7.35
N VAL A 896 -4.97 -19.92 -6.45
CA VAL A 896 -5.24 -19.54 -5.05
C VAL A 896 -4.75 -20.58 -4.03
N GLN A 897 -4.03 -21.61 -4.48
CA GLN A 897 -3.33 -22.54 -3.59
C GLN A 897 -2.16 -21.85 -2.88
N TYR A 898 -1.92 -22.26 -1.64
CA TYR A 898 -0.81 -21.84 -0.81
C TYR A 898 0.50 -22.39 -1.35
N ARG A 899 1.56 -21.59 -1.35
CA ARG A 899 2.87 -21.93 -1.93
C ARG A 899 3.96 -21.98 -0.88
N LEU A 900 4.90 -22.90 -1.03
CA LEU A 900 5.99 -23.11 -0.10
C LEU A 900 7.30 -23.40 -0.83
N GLY A 901 8.41 -22.87 -0.29
CA GLY A 901 9.73 -22.85 -0.93
C GLY A 901 10.09 -21.46 -1.46
N GLY A 902 11.39 -21.12 -1.47
CA GLY A 902 11.90 -19.85 -2.00
C GLY A 902 12.37 -18.79 -0.99
N ALA A 903 12.92 -17.69 -1.51
CA ALA A 903 13.65 -16.63 -0.78
C ALA A 903 12.81 -15.87 0.25
N GLU A 904 11.50 -15.75 0.00
CA GLU A 904 10.54 -15.05 0.85
C GLU A 904 9.58 -16.03 1.57
N SER A 905 9.76 -17.35 1.43
CA SER A 905 8.94 -18.40 2.05
C SER A 905 9.74 -19.31 3.01
N VAL A 906 10.32 -20.42 2.53
CA VAL A 906 11.23 -21.30 3.30
C VAL A 906 12.56 -21.35 2.55
N ARG A 907 13.53 -20.56 3.03
CA ARG A 907 14.80 -20.35 2.32
C ARG A 907 15.62 -21.63 2.29
N GLY A 908 16.13 -22.00 1.12
CA GLY A 908 16.95 -23.21 0.93
C GLY A 908 16.25 -24.31 0.12
N TYR A 909 15.00 -24.07 -0.26
CA TYR A 909 14.20 -24.83 -1.22
C TYR A 909 13.94 -23.97 -2.47
N GLU A 910 13.54 -24.62 -3.58
CA GLU A 910 13.18 -23.96 -4.85
C GLU A 910 12.02 -22.95 -4.68
N GLU A 911 11.96 -21.94 -5.55
CA GLU A 911 10.89 -20.93 -5.51
C GLU A 911 9.53 -21.56 -5.85
N ALA A 912 8.55 -21.43 -4.94
CA ALA A 912 7.20 -21.99 -5.07
C ALA A 912 7.15 -23.52 -5.32
N GLU A 913 8.15 -24.27 -4.87
CA GLU A 913 8.35 -25.71 -5.12
C GLU A 913 7.12 -26.58 -4.86
N VAL A 914 6.33 -26.28 -3.81
CA VAL A 914 5.15 -27.09 -3.47
C VAL A 914 3.90 -26.23 -3.26
N LEU A 915 2.80 -26.68 -3.86
CA LEU A 915 1.46 -26.11 -3.76
C LEU A 915 0.56 -26.98 -2.87
N GLY A 916 -0.36 -26.35 -2.14
CA GLY A 916 -1.42 -27.04 -1.40
C GLY A 916 -2.64 -26.16 -1.17
N ASP A 917 -3.78 -26.73 -0.79
CA ASP A 917 -4.99 -25.94 -0.53
C ASP A 917 -4.86 -25.15 0.79
N SER A 918 -4.28 -25.81 1.79
CA SER A 918 -3.96 -25.27 3.10
C SER A 918 -2.47 -25.41 3.39
N GLY A 919 -1.93 -24.53 4.22
CA GLY A 919 -0.53 -24.59 4.62
C GLY A 919 -0.17 -23.61 5.71
N ILE A 920 0.99 -23.80 6.31
CA ILE A 920 1.58 -22.93 7.32
C ILE A 920 3.07 -22.72 7.01
N ARG A 921 3.58 -21.53 7.30
CA ARG A 921 5.01 -21.23 7.34
C ARG A 921 5.36 -20.43 8.60
N GLY A 922 6.59 -20.58 9.07
CA GLY A 922 7.10 -19.87 10.23
C GLY A 922 8.60 -19.62 10.10
N THR A 923 9.00 -18.37 10.34
CA THR A 923 10.39 -17.93 10.28
C THR A 923 10.83 -17.44 11.65
N LEU A 924 11.99 -17.90 12.10
CA LEU A 924 12.70 -17.37 13.26
C LEU A 924 14.06 -16.85 12.82
N GLU A 925 14.26 -15.54 12.82
CA GLU A 925 15.50 -14.91 12.37
C GLU A 925 16.13 -14.03 13.46
N VAL A 926 17.38 -14.28 13.81
CA VAL A 926 18.15 -13.52 14.80
C VAL A 926 19.16 -12.64 14.08
N ARG A 927 19.03 -11.32 14.27
CA ARG A 927 19.83 -10.28 13.59
C ARG A 927 20.84 -9.65 14.55
N THR A 928 22.07 -9.45 14.08
CA THR A 928 23.09 -8.68 14.80
C THR A 928 22.69 -7.21 14.93
N PRO A 929 23.35 -6.43 15.80
CA PRO A 929 23.35 -4.97 15.69
C PRO A 929 23.73 -4.54 14.27
N LEU A 930 23.14 -3.44 13.81
CA LEU A 930 23.63 -2.74 12.61
C LEU A 930 25.02 -2.17 12.93
N ILE A 931 25.99 -2.52 12.07
CA ILE A 931 27.37 -2.06 12.12
C ILE A 931 27.51 -0.98 11.04
N ASP A 932 27.48 0.27 11.48
CA ASP A 932 27.62 1.42 10.61
C ASP A 932 29.11 1.77 10.39
N ASN A 933 29.42 2.46 9.27
CA ASN A 933 30.71 3.07 9.00
C ASN A 933 31.90 2.06 9.06
N PHE A 934 31.68 0.83 8.59
CA PHE A 934 32.61 -0.28 8.81
C PHE A 934 33.80 -0.33 7.82
N ILE A 935 33.62 0.10 6.56
CA ILE A 935 34.61 -0.03 5.47
C ILE A 935 35.82 0.92 5.68
N PRO A 936 37.05 0.42 5.88
CA PRO A 936 38.25 1.26 5.98
C PRO A 936 38.50 2.06 4.70
N GLY A 937 38.78 3.37 4.82
CA GLY A 937 39.01 4.28 3.70
C GLY A 937 37.77 5.06 3.23
N LEU A 938 36.56 4.59 3.56
CA LEU A 938 35.30 5.35 3.38
C LEU A 938 34.73 5.84 4.72
N LYS A 939 35.50 5.73 5.81
CA LYS A 939 35.06 6.13 7.15
C LYS A 939 35.08 7.64 7.34
N HIS A 940 33.98 8.17 7.84
CA HIS A 940 33.88 9.56 8.32
C HIS A 940 33.79 9.62 9.85
N ALA A 941 34.07 10.79 10.43
CA ALA A 941 33.85 11.03 11.86
C ALA A 941 32.35 11.02 12.20
N GLU A 942 32.01 10.62 13.43
CA GLU A 942 30.61 10.55 13.88
C GLU A 942 29.91 11.91 13.80
N ASP A 943 30.58 13.00 14.24
CA ASP A 943 30.05 14.36 14.13
C ASP A 943 29.72 14.76 12.68
N PHE A 944 30.59 14.40 11.72
CA PHE A 944 30.36 14.69 10.30
C PHE A 944 29.13 13.94 9.75
N LEU A 945 28.92 12.69 10.18
CA LEU A 945 27.75 11.90 9.78
C LEU A 945 26.47 12.34 10.52
N ALA A 946 26.59 12.90 11.73
CA ALA A 946 25.46 13.51 12.43
C ALA A 946 25.02 14.84 11.78
N GLU A 947 25.97 15.64 11.29
CA GLU A 947 25.71 16.85 10.50
C GLU A 947 25.27 16.54 9.05
N ASN A 948 25.68 15.39 8.51
CA ASN A 948 25.41 14.96 7.14
C ASN A 948 24.86 13.51 7.11
N PRO A 949 23.67 13.24 7.68
CA PRO A 949 23.09 11.88 7.75
C PRO A 949 22.83 11.27 6.37
N ASP A 950 22.72 12.13 5.36
CA ASP A 950 22.46 11.81 3.97
C ASP A 950 23.72 11.52 3.14
N HIS A 951 24.91 11.55 3.76
CA HIS A 951 26.17 11.42 3.03
C HIS A 951 26.31 10.06 2.32
N TRP A 952 26.79 10.09 1.07
CA TRP A 952 26.81 8.93 0.17
C TRP A 952 27.69 7.76 0.63
N SER A 953 28.62 7.97 1.56
CA SER A 953 29.49 6.94 2.15
C SER A 953 28.95 6.33 3.44
N THR A 954 27.67 6.52 3.76
CA THR A 954 26.98 5.83 4.86
C THR A 954 26.84 4.34 4.54
N HIS A 955 27.76 3.53 5.06
CA HIS A 955 27.78 2.09 4.87
C HIS A 955 27.28 1.35 6.11
N ARG A 956 26.34 0.42 5.94
CA ARG A 956 25.73 -0.38 7.02
C ARG A 956 25.86 -1.87 6.73
N LEU A 957 26.15 -2.65 7.77
CA LEU A 957 26.33 -4.10 7.72
C LEU A 957 25.55 -4.76 8.86
N GLN A 958 24.79 -5.80 8.57
CA GLN A 958 24.13 -6.65 9.55
C GLN A 958 24.25 -8.10 9.09
N PHE A 959 24.54 -8.99 10.03
CA PHE A 959 24.44 -10.43 9.81
C PHE A 959 23.15 -10.92 10.45
N ASP A 960 22.62 -12.02 9.94
CA ASP A 960 21.54 -12.74 10.59
C ASP A 960 21.70 -14.25 10.44
N ALA A 961 20.97 -14.98 11.27
CA ALA A 961 20.84 -16.43 11.21
C ALA A 961 19.38 -16.78 11.38
N PHE A 962 18.88 -17.68 10.54
CA PHE A 962 17.47 -18.04 10.49
C PHE A 962 17.23 -19.54 10.60
N ALA A 963 16.02 -19.87 11.03
CA ALA A 963 15.40 -21.17 10.88
C ALA A 963 14.00 -20.96 10.31
N ASP A 964 13.71 -21.58 9.18
CA ASP A 964 12.39 -21.54 8.54
C ASP A 964 11.75 -22.93 8.61
N PHE A 965 10.44 -22.94 8.73
CA PHE A 965 9.60 -24.14 8.74
C PHE A 965 8.41 -23.89 7.84
N GLY A 966 7.97 -24.90 7.09
CA GLY A 966 6.70 -24.86 6.40
C GLY A 966 6.08 -26.23 6.21
N ARG A 967 4.77 -26.27 6.04
CA ARG A 967 4.01 -27.47 5.73
C ARG A 967 2.79 -27.11 4.88
N VAL A 968 2.52 -27.90 3.85
CA VAL A 968 1.33 -27.77 3.01
C VAL A 968 0.54 -29.08 2.99
N GLU A 969 -0.77 -28.99 2.81
CA GLU A 969 -1.70 -30.12 2.77
C GLU A 969 -2.74 -29.90 1.66
N THR A 970 -3.03 -30.96 0.89
CA THR A 970 -3.98 -30.96 -0.22
C THR A 970 -5.21 -31.80 0.16
N SER A 971 -6.40 -31.24 -0.07
CA SER A 971 -7.67 -31.80 0.44
C SER A 971 -8.11 -33.05 -0.31
N ALA A 972 -7.73 -33.17 -1.58
CA ALA A 972 -8.12 -34.25 -2.48
C ALA A 972 -6.92 -34.84 -3.26
N GLN A 973 -6.21 -35.76 -2.61
CA GLN A 973 -5.05 -36.47 -3.14
C GLN A 973 -5.37 -37.22 -4.44
N GLN A 974 -4.71 -36.89 -5.56
CA GLN A 974 -4.73 -37.71 -6.77
C GLN A 974 -3.83 -38.96 -6.62
N PRO A 975 -4.08 -40.04 -7.39
CA PRO A 975 -3.28 -41.26 -7.29
C PRO A 975 -1.81 -41.04 -7.66
N GLY A 976 -0.93 -41.04 -6.65
CA GLY A 976 0.52 -40.80 -6.79
C GLY A 976 1.02 -39.51 -6.15
N GLU A 977 0.12 -38.60 -5.78
CA GLU A 977 0.43 -37.33 -5.11
C GLU A 977 0.67 -37.53 -3.60
N HIS A 978 1.56 -36.75 -2.99
CA HIS A 978 1.75 -36.74 -1.54
C HIS A 978 0.64 -35.91 -0.85
N SER A 979 0.02 -36.43 0.21
CA SER A 979 -1.10 -35.75 0.91
C SER A 979 -0.69 -34.48 1.68
N GLY A 980 0.59 -34.15 1.69
CA GLY A 980 1.14 -32.94 2.29
C GLY A 980 2.65 -33.04 2.49
N GLN A 981 3.35 -31.97 2.15
CA GLN A 981 4.81 -31.87 2.22
C GLN A 981 5.25 -31.01 3.39
N THR A 982 6.44 -31.25 3.94
CA THR A 982 7.05 -30.43 5.00
C THR A 982 8.44 -30.01 4.57
N MET A 983 8.79 -28.77 4.87
CA MET A 983 10.08 -28.15 4.59
C MET A 983 10.63 -27.58 5.89
N VAL A 984 11.91 -27.79 6.15
CA VAL A 984 12.60 -27.22 7.31
C VAL A 984 13.98 -26.80 6.86
N SER A 985 14.39 -25.57 7.19
CA SER A 985 15.74 -25.12 6.86
C SER A 985 16.36 -24.31 7.99
N ILE A 986 17.68 -24.24 7.94
CA ILE A 986 18.48 -23.31 8.75
C ILE A 986 19.44 -22.56 7.83
N GLY A 987 19.81 -21.34 8.18
CA GLY A 987 20.67 -20.56 7.32
C GLY A 987 21.28 -19.33 7.96
N ALA A 988 22.05 -18.62 7.14
CA ALA A 988 22.71 -17.38 7.52
C ALA A 988 22.54 -16.33 6.44
N GLY A 989 22.24 -15.10 6.86
CA GLY A 989 22.02 -13.94 6.01
C GLY A 989 23.06 -12.83 6.23
N LEU A 990 23.24 -12.02 5.20
CA LEU A 990 24.12 -10.87 5.16
C LEU A 990 23.38 -9.70 4.49
N ARG A 991 23.19 -8.63 5.27
CA ARG A 991 22.51 -7.41 4.84
C ARG A 991 23.54 -6.27 4.77
N LEU A 992 23.68 -5.67 3.59
CA LEU A 992 24.58 -4.56 3.31
C LEU A 992 23.80 -3.36 2.79
N GLY A 993 24.15 -2.14 3.19
CA GLY A 993 23.75 -0.93 2.50
C GLY A 993 24.97 -0.08 2.22
N PHE A 994 25.16 0.36 0.98
CA PHE A 994 26.27 1.23 0.59
C PHE A 994 25.93 2.71 0.68
N THR A 995 24.64 3.04 0.72
CA THR A 995 24.08 4.38 0.87
C THR A 995 22.78 4.26 1.65
N LYS A 996 22.19 5.36 2.13
CA LYS A 996 20.80 5.35 2.64
C LYS A 996 19.76 4.85 1.62
N TYR A 997 20.12 4.89 0.33
CA TYR A 997 19.31 4.55 -0.83
C TYR A 997 19.51 3.12 -1.35
N SER A 998 20.41 2.32 -0.76
CA SER A 998 20.71 0.97 -1.27
C SER A 998 20.67 -0.09 -0.18
N GLN A 999 20.24 -1.27 -0.59
CA GLN A 999 20.25 -2.47 0.23
C GLN A 999 20.61 -3.69 -0.63
N ILE A 1000 21.45 -4.56 -0.10
CA ILE A 1000 21.74 -5.89 -0.64
C ILE A 1000 21.48 -6.90 0.47
N ARG A 1001 20.83 -7.99 0.12
CA ARG A 1001 20.61 -9.18 0.94
C ARG A 1001 21.28 -10.36 0.24
N PHE A 1002 22.01 -11.16 1.00
CA PHE A 1002 22.53 -12.46 0.61
C PHE A 1002 22.15 -13.46 1.71
N ASP A 1003 21.31 -14.44 1.40
CA ASP A 1003 20.92 -15.49 2.35
C ASP A 1003 21.38 -16.85 1.78
N TYR A 1004 21.93 -17.72 2.63
CA TYR A 1004 22.17 -19.12 2.29
C TYR A 1004 21.32 -20.01 3.19
N GLY A 1005 20.39 -20.74 2.60
CA GLY A 1005 19.49 -21.67 3.29
C GLY A 1005 19.92 -23.11 3.06
N TYR A 1006 19.97 -23.90 4.14
CA TYR A 1006 20.33 -25.32 4.13
C TYR A 1006 19.08 -26.14 4.48
N PRO A 1007 18.51 -26.91 3.54
CA PRO A 1007 17.33 -27.75 3.76
C PRO A 1007 17.67 -28.95 4.64
N LEU A 1008 16.75 -29.31 5.53
CA LEU A 1008 16.86 -30.37 6.54
C LEU A 1008 15.86 -31.52 6.35
N GLU A 1009 14.97 -31.41 5.36
CA GLU A 1009 14.01 -32.44 4.95
C GLU A 1009 14.00 -32.51 3.42
N ASP A 1010 13.92 -33.72 2.86
CA ASP A 1010 13.78 -33.96 1.42
C ASP A 1010 12.41 -33.50 0.89
N THR A 1011 12.38 -32.97 -0.33
CA THR A 1011 11.19 -32.71 -1.15
C THR A 1011 11.33 -33.39 -2.51
N GLU A 1012 10.41 -33.17 -3.47
CA GLU A 1012 10.51 -33.81 -4.79
C GLU A 1012 11.62 -33.21 -5.66
N GLU A 1013 11.90 -31.89 -5.53
CA GLU A 1013 12.94 -31.20 -6.31
C GLU A 1013 14.21 -30.88 -5.48
N THR A 1014 14.09 -30.63 -4.17
CA THR A 1014 15.23 -30.32 -3.27
C THR A 1014 15.61 -31.48 -2.33
N ASN A 1015 16.87 -31.95 -2.35
CA ASN A 1015 17.37 -32.97 -1.40
C ASN A 1015 17.96 -32.35 -0.11
N GLU A 1016 17.96 -33.11 0.98
CA GLU A 1016 18.58 -32.72 2.26
C GLU A 1016 20.04 -32.28 2.06
N GLY A 1017 20.34 -31.06 2.49
CA GLY A 1017 21.66 -30.46 2.41
C GLY A 1017 22.08 -29.88 1.05
N GLU A 1018 21.26 -29.93 0.02
CA GLU A 1018 21.48 -29.22 -1.26
C GLU A 1018 21.05 -27.74 -1.14
N GLY A 1019 21.75 -26.99 -0.28
CA GLY A 1019 21.34 -25.63 0.10
C GLY A 1019 21.43 -24.57 -0.99
N GLN A 1020 20.39 -23.74 -1.07
CA GLN A 1020 20.25 -22.65 -2.03
C GLN A 1020 20.78 -21.30 -1.53
N PHE A 1021 21.10 -20.42 -2.50
CA PHE A 1021 21.59 -19.07 -2.28
C PHE A 1021 20.64 -18.03 -2.86
N HIS A 1022 20.16 -17.12 -2.01
CA HIS A 1022 19.24 -16.04 -2.35
C HIS A 1022 19.95 -14.70 -2.31
N PHE A 1023 19.70 -13.87 -3.31
CA PHE A 1023 20.27 -12.54 -3.51
C PHE A 1023 19.16 -11.56 -3.88
N LYS A 1024 19.23 -10.37 -3.29
CA LYS A 1024 18.36 -9.23 -3.63
C LYS A 1024 19.15 -7.93 -3.50
N LEU A 1025 19.24 -7.16 -4.58
CA LEU A 1025 19.72 -5.77 -4.59
C LEU A 1025 18.52 -4.86 -4.80
N GLU A 1026 18.42 -3.81 -4.00
CA GLU A 1026 17.37 -2.78 -4.07
C GLU A 1026 18.01 -1.39 -4.00
N ILE A 1027 17.52 -0.48 -4.84
CA ILE A 1027 17.93 0.92 -4.93
C ILE A 1027 16.67 1.79 -4.93
N LEU A 1028 16.55 2.65 -3.93
CA LEU A 1028 15.45 3.58 -3.69
C LEU A 1028 15.90 5.01 -4.02
N LYS A 1029 14.99 5.87 -4.50
CA LYS A 1029 15.26 7.29 -4.70
C LYS A 1029 14.04 8.15 -4.40
#